data_AF-A0A372DN83-F1
#
_entry.id   AF-A0A372DN83-F1
#
_cell.length_a   1.000
_cell.length_b   1.000
_cell.length_c   1.000
_cell.angle_alpha   90.00
_cell.angle_beta   90.00
_cell.angle_gamma   90.00
#
_symmetry.space_group_name_H-M   'P 1'
#
loop_
_entity.id
_entity.type
_entity.pdbx_description
1 polymer ?
#
loop_
_entity_poly.entity_id
_entity_poly.type
_entity_poly.pdbx_seq_one_letter_code
_entity_poly.pdbx_strand_id
1 'polypeptide(L)'
;MATTALDRDAHLFHLAAQRAGIHMPILPALQEAHDQPTPEGERGLGLTSADQEQVDSLPDQLMEAALLVRRLTDSLIQSGWKADRIWQVSAGQYSPEVLAVLARGFEDKTTGGPILAGCSLDQLTAAYRQFCTLERATQIAPANTALTGSTFTIDRALLDTIERLPQFYQGYVHQREALLEATRIWRGLATREDTLVSLGLPALNYTDAALDTALVTFIQRLSPNYSGFPHQREALLRLVQIWRQLDSRQSAIASLSDSNLSLLPRNYDPALLAFVLRVPEFYVGSGTQRNAATETVRMWRDLDNRNAALTSLGVNPIVFANPAAPEASTAAAQLDRELLSFLRRLPAAYRATPNQQGALTRLVQLWRGLETQQAAIGSLETDLRTMQWQVMILKQNTVLKSQPVQASALPRNEVAAMPAGELSLIDSIEQGTHYRILTVEPIRDRREWFVYRGHADFLEPATMLVKTSTFLKTRPLQASSLGNAEKVALSPGEFQIRSYEDVGDHLRIRLVKPINNRLEWFIFEGHITLLNVDDYPSPRDPQPAPAPVPVPVPAPAPVPRPTPVPAPAPVPDRGRRIQVPGLGTVWTRDPIIAGGNFSWGEATKDGTRIPENSTITQNIIAMARRMQEVRARLGNRTITITSWYRPPAVNRAVGGARNSTHIRGYGVDFVVAGLSPRAAQRILDPWWPGGLGYGSSFTHLDNRGYRARWNYTN
;
A
#
# COMPACT_ATOMS: atom_id res chain seq x y z
N MET A 1 -9.04 11.60 31.07
CA MET A 1 -8.26 11.93 32.27
C MET A 1 -8.03 13.42 32.28
N ALA A 2 -8.09 14.08 33.44
CA ALA A 2 -7.83 15.51 33.55
C ALA A 2 -6.33 15.75 33.37
N THR A 3 -5.93 16.43 32.29
CA THR A 3 -4.58 16.97 32.13
C THR A 3 -4.30 17.92 33.28
N THR A 4 -3.20 17.69 34.01
CA THR A 4 -2.80 18.55 35.12
C THR A 4 -2.36 19.92 34.59
N ALA A 5 -2.35 20.96 35.45
CA ALA A 5 -1.86 22.28 35.05
C ALA A 5 -0.41 22.23 34.51
N LEU A 6 0.42 21.36 35.08
CA LEU A 6 1.80 21.08 34.61
C LEU A 6 1.86 20.49 33.18
N ASP A 7 0.92 19.62 32.79
CA ASP A 7 0.84 19.09 31.42
C ASP A 7 0.34 20.14 30.42
N ARG A 8 -0.52 21.06 30.88
CA ARG A 8 -1.07 22.15 30.07
C ARG A 8 0.02 23.14 29.68
N ASP A 9 0.90 23.50 30.62
CA ASP A 9 1.98 24.44 30.39
C ASP A 9 3.03 23.87 29.41
N ALA A 10 3.41 22.60 29.58
CA ALA A 10 4.33 21.91 28.69
C ALA A 10 3.86 21.91 27.22
N HIS A 11 2.55 21.73 26.99
CA HIS A 11 1.97 21.78 25.65
C HIS A 11 2.11 23.17 25.00
N LEU A 12 1.90 24.24 25.77
CA LEU A 12 1.98 25.62 25.27
C LEU A 12 3.41 25.98 24.81
N PHE A 13 4.43 25.58 25.58
CA PHE A 13 5.83 25.76 25.18
C PHE A 13 6.14 25.09 23.83
N HIS A 14 5.70 23.84 23.67
CA HIS A 14 5.88 23.12 22.42
C HIS A 14 5.17 23.79 21.25
N LEU A 15 3.93 24.24 21.44
CA LEU A 15 3.15 24.91 20.40
C LEU A 15 3.81 26.21 19.94
N ALA A 16 4.27 27.05 20.87
CA ALA A 16 4.94 28.31 20.58
C ALA A 16 6.27 28.07 19.83
N ALA A 17 7.10 27.17 20.35
CA ALA A 17 8.38 26.83 19.73
C ALA A 17 8.23 26.26 18.31
N GLN A 18 7.25 25.36 18.11
CA GLN A 18 6.94 24.79 16.79
C GLN A 18 6.44 25.84 15.80
N ARG A 19 5.60 26.78 16.25
CA ARG A 19 5.10 27.86 15.40
C ARG A 19 6.23 28.79 14.96
N ALA A 20 7.13 29.16 15.87
CA ALA A 20 8.24 30.06 15.58
C ALA A 20 9.44 29.37 14.90
N GLY A 21 9.56 28.04 14.99
CA GLY A 21 10.71 27.32 14.45
C GLY A 21 11.98 27.47 15.29
N ILE A 22 11.82 27.46 16.62
CA ILE A 22 12.93 27.63 17.57
C ILE A 22 13.06 26.39 18.44
N HIS A 23 14.22 26.24 19.09
CA HIS A 23 14.44 25.15 20.03
C HIS A 23 13.64 25.37 21.33
N MET A 24 12.65 24.51 21.60
CA MET A 24 11.69 24.68 22.69
C MET A 24 12.31 25.00 24.06
N PRO A 25 13.39 24.32 24.53
CA PRO A 25 13.99 24.57 25.84
C PRO A 25 14.36 26.02 26.16
N ILE A 26 14.45 26.92 25.17
CA ILE A 26 14.74 28.33 25.42
C ILE A 26 13.59 29.07 26.10
N LEU A 27 12.34 28.67 25.86
CA LEU A 27 11.17 29.35 26.40
C LEU A 27 11.00 29.14 27.92
N PRO A 28 11.01 27.89 28.46
CA PRO A 28 10.97 27.72 29.91
C PRO A 28 12.24 28.26 30.59
N ALA A 29 13.39 28.28 29.88
CA ALA A 29 14.59 28.91 30.40
C ALA A 29 14.47 30.44 30.53
N LEU A 30 13.82 31.10 29.56
CA LEU A 30 13.49 32.53 29.65
C LEU A 30 12.50 32.79 30.79
N GLN A 31 11.47 31.95 30.95
CA GLN A 31 10.52 32.06 32.06
C GLN A 31 11.20 31.89 33.43
N GLU A 32 12.16 30.98 33.56
CA GLU A 32 12.92 30.80 34.81
C GLU A 32 13.89 31.95 35.09
N ALA A 33 14.52 32.50 34.04
CA ALA A 33 15.42 33.64 34.15
C ALA A 33 14.67 34.97 34.41
N HIS A 34 13.39 35.06 34.01
CA HIS A 34 12.51 36.20 34.22
C HIS A 34 11.47 35.86 35.29
N ASP A 35 11.83 36.04 36.56
CA ASP A 35 10.96 35.77 37.72
C ASP A 35 9.84 36.82 37.92
N GLN A 36 9.25 37.34 36.84
CA GLN A 36 8.18 38.35 36.90
C GLN A 36 6.81 37.69 36.78
N PRO A 37 5.85 37.95 37.69
CA PRO A 37 4.51 37.41 37.57
C PRO A 37 3.71 38.08 36.42
N THR A 38 2.87 37.31 35.74
CA THR A 38 1.84 37.79 34.81
C THR A 38 0.67 38.41 35.59
N PRO A 39 -0.21 39.21 34.97
CA PRO A 39 -1.44 39.71 35.58
C PRO A 39 -2.34 38.60 36.18
N GLU A 40 -2.23 37.38 35.65
CA GLU A 40 -2.96 36.18 36.13
C GLU A 40 -2.23 35.43 37.27
N GLY A 41 -1.06 35.91 37.70
CA GLY A 41 -0.28 35.34 38.81
C GLY A 41 0.68 34.20 38.44
N GLU A 42 0.85 33.92 37.14
CA GLU A 42 1.80 32.92 36.62
C GLU A 42 3.19 33.53 36.41
N ARG A 43 4.27 32.75 36.23
CA ARG A 43 5.59 33.32 35.87
C ARG A 43 5.60 33.73 34.39
N GLY A 44 6.02 34.94 34.07
CA GLY A 44 6.08 35.50 32.73
C GLY A 44 7.42 35.33 32.02
N LEU A 45 7.49 35.72 30.75
CA LEU A 45 8.70 35.60 29.91
C LEU A 45 9.50 36.91 29.75
N GLY A 46 9.26 37.91 30.61
CA GLY A 46 9.98 39.18 30.58
C GLY A 46 9.62 40.05 29.37
N LEU A 47 8.40 39.95 28.85
CA LEU A 47 7.91 40.81 27.77
C LEU A 47 7.39 42.13 28.32
N THR A 48 7.76 43.22 27.67
CA THR A 48 7.28 44.58 27.99
C THR A 48 6.65 45.21 26.74
N SER A 49 5.47 45.81 26.87
CA SER A 49 4.73 46.45 25.78
C SER A 49 4.19 47.81 26.24
N ALA A 50 4.02 48.75 25.30
CA ALA A 50 3.32 50.02 25.56
C ALA A 50 1.81 49.81 25.71
N ASP A 51 1.25 48.82 25.01
CA ASP A 51 -0.14 48.36 25.13
C ASP A 51 -0.15 47.09 25.99
N GLN A 52 -0.52 47.23 27.27
CA GLN A 52 -0.49 46.13 28.25
C GLN A 52 -1.46 44.99 27.89
N GLU A 53 -2.62 45.29 27.29
CA GLU A 53 -3.68 44.31 26.97
C GLU A 53 -3.25 43.18 26.00
N GLN A 54 -2.17 43.36 25.23
CA GLN A 54 -1.78 42.44 24.15
C GLN A 54 -0.89 41.26 24.62
N VAL A 55 -0.43 41.25 25.88
CA VAL A 55 0.52 40.24 26.40
C VAL A 55 0.18 39.74 27.80
N ASP A 56 -1.11 39.80 28.17
CA ASP A 56 -1.57 39.54 29.54
C ASP A 56 -1.57 38.05 29.92
N SER A 57 -1.76 37.15 28.95
CA SER A 57 -1.84 35.70 29.20
C SER A 57 -0.50 34.99 28.94
N LEU A 58 -0.22 33.91 29.68
CA LEU A 58 0.97 33.08 29.44
C LEU A 58 1.03 32.51 28.00
N PRO A 59 -0.06 32.03 27.37
CA PRO A 59 -0.04 31.63 25.96
C PRO A 59 0.42 32.72 25.00
N ASP A 60 -0.03 33.97 25.20
CA ASP A 60 0.35 35.10 24.35
C ASP A 60 1.81 35.47 24.57
N GLN A 61 2.26 35.46 25.84
CA GLN A 61 3.67 35.66 26.18
C GLN A 61 4.58 34.62 25.54
N LEU A 62 4.17 33.35 25.55
CA LEU A 62 4.94 32.27 24.95
C LEU A 62 5.06 32.43 23.44
N MET A 63 3.96 32.79 22.76
CA MET A 63 3.97 33.02 21.32
C MET A 63 4.89 34.18 20.95
N GLU A 64 4.73 35.33 21.61
CA GLU A 64 5.51 36.53 21.31
C GLU A 64 6.99 36.37 21.65
N ALA A 65 7.32 35.75 22.79
CA ALA A 65 8.70 35.43 23.13
C ALA A 65 9.32 34.50 22.09
N ALA A 66 8.59 33.48 21.62
CA ALA A 66 9.08 32.58 20.59
C ALA A 66 9.37 33.30 19.27
N LEU A 67 8.48 34.20 18.86
CA LEU A 67 8.66 35.03 17.66
C LEU A 67 9.84 36.01 17.82
N LEU A 68 10.03 36.61 18.99
CA LEU A 68 11.18 37.48 19.27
C LEU A 68 12.50 36.73 19.23
N VAL A 69 12.57 35.52 19.81
CA VAL A 69 13.76 34.65 19.70
C VAL A 69 14.04 34.33 18.23
N ARG A 70 12.99 34.00 17.45
CA ARG A 70 13.12 33.74 16.01
C ARG A 70 13.69 34.95 15.28
N ARG A 71 13.08 36.13 15.44
CA ARG A 71 13.51 37.40 14.83
C ARG A 71 14.93 37.79 15.21
N LEU A 72 15.31 37.61 16.48
CA LEU A 72 16.67 37.85 16.95
C LEU A 72 17.66 36.95 16.20
N THR A 73 17.38 35.65 16.10
CA THR A 73 18.28 34.73 15.36
C THR A 73 18.37 35.08 13.88
N ASP A 74 17.27 35.51 13.25
CA ASP A 74 17.28 35.96 11.86
C ASP A 74 18.10 37.24 11.68
N SER A 75 18.00 38.20 12.60
CA SER A 75 18.81 39.43 12.60
C SER A 75 20.32 39.13 12.73
N LEU A 76 20.70 38.16 13.58
CA LEU A 76 22.10 37.72 13.69
C LEU A 76 22.60 37.09 12.38
N ILE A 77 21.77 36.25 11.74
CA ILE A 77 22.09 35.63 10.45
C ILE A 77 22.26 36.69 9.36
N GLN A 78 21.35 37.66 9.29
CA GLN A 78 21.43 38.80 8.37
C GLN A 78 22.68 39.66 8.63
N SER A 79 23.12 39.75 9.88
CA SER A 79 24.37 40.40 10.29
C SER A 79 25.63 39.56 10.00
N GLY A 80 25.50 38.43 9.31
CA GLY A 80 26.61 37.60 8.84
C GLY A 80 27.03 36.47 9.79
N TRP A 81 26.29 36.21 10.88
CA TRP A 81 26.59 35.08 11.76
C TRP A 81 26.40 33.74 11.03
N LYS A 82 27.39 32.86 11.17
CA LYS A 82 27.35 31.50 10.60
C LYS A 82 26.62 30.54 11.53
N ALA A 83 26.17 29.41 10.98
CA ALA A 83 25.29 28.47 11.67
C ALA A 83 25.91 27.84 12.91
N ASP A 84 27.21 27.53 12.89
CA ASP A 84 27.98 27.01 14.02
C ASP A 84 28.11 28.01 15.18
N ARG A 85 28.14 29.31 14.87
CA ARG A 85 28.10 30.40 15.84
C ARG A 85 26.70 30.60 16.44
N ILE A 86 25.64 30.25 15.72
CA ILE A 86 24.25 30.33 16.22
C ILE A 86 23.86 29.07 17.00
N TRP A 87 24.30 27.91 16.52
CA TRP A 87 23.84 26.60 16.97
C TRP A 87 24.99 25.61 17.12
N GLN A 88 25.11 25.04 18.31
CA GLN A 88 26.06 23.97 18.59
C GLN A 88 25.50 22.62 18.16
N VAL A 89 25.84 22.19 16.95
CA VAL A 89 25.33 20.94 16.35
C VAL A 89 25.58 19.72 17.25
N SER A 90 26.79 19.58 17.81
CA SER A 90 27.17 18.45 18.68
C SER A 90 26.40 18.41 20.00
N ALA A 91 25.96 19.57 20.50
CA ALA A 91 25.23 19.69 21.76
C ALA A 91 23.70 19.81 21.56
N GLY A 92 23.23 20.01 20.32
CA GLY A 92 21.82 20.16 19.99
C GLY A 92 21.18 21.39 20.65
N GLN A 93 21.88 22.51 20.75
CA GLN A 93 21.41 23.69 21.48
C GLN A 93 22.00 25.01 20.91
N TYR A 94 21.36 26.16 21.19
CA TYR A 94 21.91 27.49 20.94
C TYR A 94 23.30 27.67 21.57
N SER A 95 24.14 28.46 20.91
CA SER A 95 25.48 28.77 21.39
C SER A 95 25.46 29.73 22.61
N PRO A 96 26.51 29.71 23.46
CA PRO A 96 26.68 30.69 24.53
C PRO A 96 26.59 32.14 24.05
N GLU A 97 27.05 32.42 22.82
CA GLU A 97 27.00 33.75 22.21
C GLU A 97 25.56 34.19 21.93
N VAL A 98 24.70 33.27 21.46
CA VAL A 98 23.27 33.56 21.28
C VAL A 98 22.59 33.78 22.62
N LEU A 99 22.90 32.98 23.64
CA LEU A 99 22.37 33.18 25.00
C LEU A 99 22.79 34.54 25.57
N ALA A 100 24.04 34.97 25.32
CA ALA A 100 24.53 36.29 25.72
C ALA A 100 23.81 37.44 25.00
N VAL A 101 23.40 37.25 23.74
CA VAL A 101 22.57 38.24 23.01
C VAL A 101 21.17 38.28 23.62
N LEU A 102 20.54 37.12 23.83
CA LEU A 102 19.20 37.02 24.42
C LEU A 102 19.13 37.63 25.83
N ALA A 103 20.14 37.38 26.67
CA ALA A 103 20.19 37.92 28.03
C ALA A 103 20.26 39.46 28.09
N ARG A 104 20.70 40.13 27.03
CA ARG A 104 20.68 41.61 26.96
C ARG A 104 19.30 42.17 26.63
N GLY A 105 18.34 41.34 26.29
CA GLY A 105 17.04 41.74 25.77
C GLY A 105 17.07 42.00 24.26
N PHE A 106 15.89 42.12 23.67
CA PHE A 106 15.71 42.31 22.23
C PHE A 106 14.45 43.10 21.91
N GLU A 107 14.60 44.10 21.04
CA GLU A 107 13.52 44.89 20.47
C GLU A 107 13.61 44.79 18.94
N ASP A 108 12.52 44.36 18.32
CA ASP A 108 12.38 44.46 16.86
C ASP A 108 11.84 45.84 16.48
N LYS A 109 12.75 46.71 16.06
CA LYS A 109 12.44 48.09 15.66
C LYS A 109 11.57 48.19 14.40
N THR A 110 11.34 47.09 13.69
CA THR A 110 10.55 47.09 12.45
C THR A 110 9.06 46.85 12.68
N THR A 111 8.67 46.26 13.82
CA THR A 111 7.29 45.86 14.11
C THR A 111 6.61 46.71 15.18
N GLY A 112 7.36 47.52 15.94
CA GLY A 112 6.81 48.35 17.03
C GLY A 112 6.12 47.55 18.14
N GLY A 113 6.38 46.24 18.21
CA GLY A 113 5.73 45.28 19.10
C GLY A 113 6.44 45.08 20.45
N PRO A 114 6.12 44.00 21.18
CA PRO A 114 6.67 43.75 22.51
C PRO A 114 8.20 43.61 22.51
N ILE A 115 8.82 44.07 23.60
CA ILE A 115 10.25 44.04 23.86
C ILE A 115 10.55 42.90 24.83
N LEU A 116 11.52 42.04 24.48
CA LEU A 116 12.09 41.08 25.42
C LEU A 116 13.07 41.82 26.34
N ALA A 117 12.78 41.88 27.63
CA ALA A 117 13.65 42.49 28.62
C ALA A 117 14.96 41.69 28.81
N GLY A 118 16.00 42.34 29.34
CA GLY A 118 17.23 41.63 29.72
C GLY A 118 17.06 40.78 30.98
N CYS A 119 17.83 39.70 31.09
CA CYS A 119 17.93 38.83 32.27
C CYS A 119 19.39 38.52 32.64
N SER A 120 19.57 37.83 33.77
CA SER A 120 20.86 37.27 34.14
C SER A 120 21.29 36.19 33.14
N LEU A 121 22.43 36.42 32.48
CA LEU A 121 23.04 35.44 31.58
C LEU A 121 23.34 34.11 32.29
N ASP A 122 23.78 34.16 33.54
CA ASP A 122 24.11 32.97 34.32
C ASP A 122 22.86 32.12 34.61
N GLN A 123 21.75 32.78 34.99
CA GLN A 123 20.46 32.11 35.22
C GLN A 123 19.90 31.52 33.93
N LEU A 124 19.86 32.31 32.84
CA LEU A 124 19.39 31.84 31.53
C LEU A 124 20.21 30.64 31.04
N THR A 125 21.54 30.70 31.17
CA THR A 125 22.43 29.62 30.74
C THR A 125 22.24 28.35 31.57
N ALA A 126 22.08 28.48 32.90
CA ALA A 126 21.84 27.36 33.78
C ALA A 126 20.49 26.68 33.48
N ALA A 127 19.41 27.46 33.41
CA ALA A 127 18.07 26.97 33.11
C ALA A 127 18.01 26.30 31.73
N TYR A 128 18.58 26.95 30.70
CA TYR A 128 18.59 26.40 29.34
C TYR A 128 19.34 25.06 29.25
N ARG A 129 20.48 24.91 29.93
CA ARG A 129 21.20 23.63 30.00
C ARG A 129 20.39 22.55 30.70
N GLN A 130 19.68 22.90 31.78
CA GLN A 130 18.80 21.99 32.49
C GLN A 130 17.68 21.48 31.58
N PHE A 131 16.93 22.37 30.92
CA PHE A 131 15.85 21.97 30.02
C PHE A 131 16.36 21.20 28.79
N CYS A 132 17.53 21.54 28.24
CA CYS A 132 18.16 20.74 27.18
C CYS A 132 18.57 19.34 27.66
N THR A 133 18.91 19.17 28.94
CA THR A 133 19.24 17.86 29.53
C THR A 133 17.98 17.04 29.76
N LEU A 134 16.90 17.66 30.24
CA LEU A 134 15.59 17.02 30.38
C LEU A 134 15.03 16.56 29.02
N GLU A 135 15.14 17.41 27.99
CA GLU A 135 14.73 17.03 26.64
C GLU A 135 15.55 15.83 26.13
N ARG A 136 16.86 15.77 26.41
CA ARG A 136 17.71 14.62 26.04
C ARG A 136 17.41 13.36 26.86
N ALA A 137 17.11 13.48 28.15
CA ALA A 137 16.76 12.34 28.99
C ALA A 137 15.45 11.67 28.52
N THR A 138 14.49 12.46 28.03
CA THR A 138 13.26 11.95 27.41
C THR A 138 13.45 11.35 26.01
N GLN A 139 14.64 11.47 25.40
CA GLN A 139 14.99 10.87 24.10
C GLN A 139 15.46 9.40 24.19
N ILE A 140 15.70 8.84 25.38
CA ILE A 140 16.17 7.44 25.54
C ILE A 140 15.00 6.47 25.78
N ALA A 141 14.42 5.96 24.69
CA ALA A 141 13.97 4.57 24.48
C ALA A 141 13.52 4.43 23.01
N PRO A 142 14.11 3.51 22.21
CA PRO A 142 14.03 2.07 22.48
C PRO A 142 15.38 1.37 22.56
N ALA A 143 15.40 0.29 23.36
CA ALA A 143 16.51 -0.62 23.59
C ALA A 143 16.85 -1.52 22.38
N ASN A 144 17.17 -0.91 21.23
CA ASN A 144 17.85 -1.60 20.13
C ASN A 144 18.35 -0.61 19.07
N THR A 145 19.46 0.07 19.33
CA THR A 145 20.28 0.64 18.24
C THR A 145 21.73 0.23 18.45
N ALA A 146 22.08 -0.92 17.88
CA ALA A 146 23.46 -1.30 17.61
C ALA A 146 24.02 -0.40 16.49
N LEU A 147 24.35 0.85 16.82
CA LEU A 147 25.15 1.74 15.98
C LEU A 147 26.21 2.47 16.83
N THR A 148 26.88 1.73 17.69
CA THR A 148 28.18 2.11 18.23
C THR A 148 29.21 1.90 17.12
N GLY A 149 29.33 2.86 16.19
CA GLY A 149 30.36 2.78 15.15
C GLY A 149 30.38 3.83 14.04
N SER A 150 29.30 4.59 13.77
CA SER A 150 29.33 5.60 12.69
C SER A 150 28.46 6.83 12.96
N THR A 151 29.08 8.01 12.99
CA THR A 151 28.61 9.35 12.52
C THR A 151 27.11 9.64 12.33
N PHE A 152 26.22 9.21 13.21
CA PHE A 152 24.81 9.62 13.18
C PHE A 152 24.68 11.07 13.68
N THR A 153 24.20 11.96 12.83
CA THR A 153 23.73 13.30 13.22
C THR A 153 22.31 13.49 12.72
N ILE A 154 21.46 14.13 13.52
CA ILE A 154 20.06 14.44 13.16
C ILE A 154 20.03 15.15 11.79
N ASP A 155 20.94 16.09 11.58
CA ASP A 155 21.05 16.86 10.33
C ASP A 155 21.32 15.96 9.13
N ARG A 156 22.25 15.00 9.23
CA ARG A 156 22.51 14.08 8.12
C ARG A 156 21.28 13.23 7.80
N ALA A 157 20.61 12.71 8.83
CA ALA A 157 19.42 11.89 8.65
C ALA A 157 18.24 12.69 8.06
N LEU A 158 18.10 13.97 8.44
CA LEU A 158 17.11 14.88 7.85
C LEU A 158 17.41 15.13 6.36
N LEU A 159 18.67 15.41 6.01
CA LEU A 159 19.09 15.61 4.62
C LEU A 159 18.85 14.37 3.76
N ASP A 160 19.28 13.20 4.24
CA ASP A 160 19.03 11.92 3.56
C ASP A 160 17.53 11.65 3.36
N THR A 161 16.69 12.11 4.29
CA THR A 161 15.23 11.98 4.21
C THR A 161 14.65 12.89 3.12
N ILE A 162 14.98 14.18 3.13
CA ILE A 162 14.41 15.14 2.17
C ILE A 162 14.88 14.93 0.74
N GLU A 163 16.09 14.39 0.53
CA GLU A 163 16.59 14.05 -0.81
C GLU A 163 15.78 12.94 -1.48
N ARG A 164 15.21 12.04 -0.68
CA ARG A 164 14.37 10.94 -1.15
C ARG A 164 12.91 11.32 -1.24
N LEU A 165 12.47 12.30 -0.47
CA LEU A 165 11.06 12.65 -0.28
C LEU A 165 10.28 12.95 -1.58
N PRO A 166 10.82 13.64 -2.59
CA PRO A 166 10.09 13.96 -3.82
C PRO A 166 9.54 12.73 -4.57
N GLN A 167 10.27 11.60 -4.56
CA GLN A 167 9.83 10.38 -5.26
C GLN A 167 8.61 9.71 -4.60
N PHE A 168 8.30 10.08 -3.35
CA PHE A 168 7.20 9.54 -2.55
C PHE A 168 6.04 10.53 -2.40
N TYR A 169 6.17 11.72 -3.00
CA TYR A 169 5.10 12.69 -3.04
C TYR A 169 4.00 12.22 -4.00
N GLN A 170 2.77 12.18 -3.49
CA GLN A 170 1.57 11.73 -4.20
C GLN A 170 0.43 12.76 -4.07
N GLY A 171 0.70 13.94 -3.50
CA GLY A 171 -0.30 14.99 -3.29
C GLY A 171 -1.29 14.70 -2.16
N TYR A 172 -0.98 13.80 -1.22
CA TYR A 172 -1.86 13.60 -0.06
C TYR A 172 -1.91 14.86 0.82
N VAL A 173 -3.02 15.10 1.50
CA VAL A 173 -3.17 16.31 2.32
C VAL A 173 -2.12 16.38 3.42
N HIS A 174 -1.83 15.30 4.15
CA HIS A 174 -0.75 15.32 5.14
C HIS A 174 0.63 15.60 4.52
N GLN A 175 0.88 15.22 3.26
CA GLN A 175 2.12 15.56 2.56
C GLN A 175 2.15 17.04 2.17
N ARG A 176 1.02 17.60 1.69
CA ARG A 176 0.88 19.04 1.42
C ARG A 176 1.08 19.86 2.68
N GLU A 177 0.40 19.49 3.77
CA GLU A 177 0.54 20.14 5.07
C GLU A 177 1.96 20.04 5.62
N ALA A 178 2.62 18.88 5.49
CA ALA A 178 4.01 18.72 5.89
C ALA A 178 4.94 19.68 5.14
N LEU A 179 4.76 19.80 3.83
CA LEU A 179 5.58 20.69 3.00
C LEU A 179 5.21 22.17 3.19
N LEU A 180 3.94 22.51 3.39
CA LEU A 180 3.49 23.86 3.70
C LEU A 180 4.05 24.33 5.05
N GLU A 181 3.93 23.53 6.11
CA GLU A 181 4.49 23.87 7.42
C GLU A 181 6.01 23.96 7.40
N ALA A 182 6.67 23.05 6.67
CA ALA A 182 8.11 23.15 6.46
C ALA A 182 8.48 24.44 5.74
N THR A 183 7.74 24.82 4.70
CA THR A 183 7.95 26.08 3.95
C THR A 183 7.77 27.29 4.85
N ARG A 184 6.69 27.30 5.63
CA ARG A 184 6.35 28.37 6.56
C ARG A 184 7.48 28.61 7.57
N ILE A 185 7.92 27.54 8.25
CA ILE A 185 8.98 27.61 9.25
C ILE A 185 10.32 27.99 8.61
N TRP A 186 10.67 27.35 7.48
CA TRP A 186 11.93 27.59 6.77
C TRP A 186 12.07 29.04 6.33
N ARG A 187 10.98 29.68 5.91
CA ARG A 187 10.96 31.07 5.44
C ARG A 187 10.59 32.09 6.52
N GLY A 188 10.28 31.66 7.74
CA GLY A 188 9.89 32.56 8.83
C GLY A 188 8.55 33.26 8.59
N LEU A 189 7.58 32.56 8.02
CA LEU A 189 6.28 33.12 7.65
C LEU A 189 5.25 32.93 8.78
N ALA A 190 4.39 33.92 8.97
CA ALA A 190 3.38 33.90 10.02
C ALA A 190 2.17 33.05 9.63
N THR A 191 1.69 33.20 8.39
CA THR A 191 0.42 32.61 7.96
C THR A 191 0.57 31.60 6.83
N ARG A 192 -0.47 30.77 6.66
CA ARG A 192 -0.61 29.88 5.50
C ARG A 192 -0.69 30.68 4.19
N GLU A 193 -1.36 31.83 4.22
CA GLU A 193 -1.52 32.71 3.05
C GLU A 193 -0.17 33.24 2.58
N ASP A 194 0.67 33.74 3.50
CA ASP A 194 2.04 34.16 3.20
C ASP A 194 2.86 33.00 2.64
N THR A 195 2.64 31.79 3.14
CA THR A 195 3.30 30.57 2.65
C THR A 195 2.95 30.30 1.19
N LEU A 196 1.67 30.37 0.82
CA LEU A 196 1.21 30.22 -0.56
C LEU A 196 1.77 31.32 -1.47
N VAL A 197 1.71 32.58 -1.04
CA VAL A 197 2.26 33.72 -1.78
C VAL A 197 3.76 33.56 -2.00
N SER A 198 4.50 33.11 -0.98
CA SER A 198 5.94 32.87 -1.09
C SER A 198 6.28 31.76 -2.10
N LEU A 199 5.36 30.83 -2.35
CA LEU A 199 5.49 29.77 -3.35
C LEU A 199 5.09 30.22 -4.76
N GLY A 200 4.70 31.48 -4.93
CA GLY A 200 4.24 32.04 -6.21
C GLY A 200 2.79 31.71 -6.54
N LEU A 201 1.98 31.34 -5.54
CA LEU A 201 0.56 31.02 -5.69
C LEU A 201 -0.30 32.15 -5.11
N PRO A 202 -1.49 32.43 -5.68
CA PRO A 202 -2.42 33.36 -5.06
C PRO A 202 -2.94 32.79 -3.73
N ALA A 203 -3.17 33.67 -2.74
CA ALA A 203 -3.68 33.27 -1.41
C ALA A 203 -5.05 32.57 -1.50
N LEU A 204 -5.89 32.99 -2.45
CA LEU A 204 -7.18 32.41 -2.77
C LEU A 204 -7.19 32.00 -4.26
N ASN A 205 -7.87 30.90 -4.61
CA ASN A 205 -8.04 30.41 -5.99
C ASN A 205 -6.77 29.86 -6.67
N TYR A 206 -6.17 28.81 -6.10
CA TYR A 206 -5.16 27.97 -6.77
C TYR A 206 -5.71 26.55 -7.00
N THR A 207 -5.08 25.79 -7.90
CA THR A 207 -5.38 24.37 -8.10
C THR A 207 -4.42 23.50 -7.31
N ASP A 208 -4.88 22.32 -6.88
CA ASP A 208 -4.04 21.32 -6.22
C ASP A 208 -2.79 20.98 -7.05
N ALA A 209 -2.91 20.87 -8.37
CA ALA A 209 -1.77 20.60 -9.25
C ALA A 209 -0.71 21.72 -9.25
N ALA A 210 -1.13 22.99 -9.15
CA ALA A 210 -0.23 24.12 -9.05
C ALA A 210 0.48 24.14 -7.69
N LEU A 211 -0.27 23.86 -6.61
CA LEU A 211 0.29 23.71 -5.27
C LEU A 211 1.33 22.58 -5.22
N ASP A 212 0.99 21.42 -5.74
CA ASP A 212 1.84 20.23 -5.77
C ASP A 212 3.17 20.52 -6.49
N THR A 213 3.10 21.18 -7.66
CA THR A 213 4.28 21.58 -8.44
C THR A 213 5.18 22.53 -7.65
N ALA A 214 4.58 23.52 -6.98
CA ALA A 214 5.34 24.50 -6.19
C ALA A 214 6.00 23.85 -4.96
N LEU A 215 5.30 22.96 -4.26
CA LEU A 215 5.82 22.24 -3.10
C LEU A 215 6.94 21.26 -3.48
N VAL A 216 6.79 20.50 -4.56
CA VAL A 216 7.86 19.61 -5.07
C VAL A 216 9.10 20.41 -5.47
N THR A 217 8.92 21.55 -6.13
CA THR A 217 10.03 22.45 -6.48
C THR A 217 10.74 23.00 -5.24
N PHE A 218 9.97 23.35 -4.20
CA PHE A 218 10.53 23.84 -2.95
C PHE A 218 11.36 22.78 -2.23
N ILE A 219 10.84 21.56 -2.05
CA ILE A 219 11.54 20.49 -1.32
C ILE A 219 12.86 20.09 -2.02
N GLN A 220 12.90 20.08 -3.34
CA GLN A 220 14.11 19.79 -4.12
C GLN A 220 15.23 20.82 -3.91
N ARG A 221 14.89 22.04 -3.45
CA ARG A 221 15.85 23.10 -3.17
C ARG A 221 16.28 23.15 -1.70
N LEU A 222 15.71 22.34 -0.81
CA LEU A 222 16.03 22.41 0.63
C LEU A 222 17.45 21.90 0.93
N SER A 223 17.84 20.72 0.43
CA SER A 223 19.17 20.14 0.74
C SER A 223 20.33 21.07 0.33
N PRO A 224 20.37 21.61 -0.90
CA PRO A 224 21.44 22.54 -1.31
C PRO A 224 21.49 23.86 -0.52
N ASN A 225 20.38 24.26 0.12
CA ASN A 225 20.29 25.52 0.89
C ASN A 225 20.28 25.29 2.41
N TYR A 226 20.50 24.06 2.85
CA TYR A 226 20.62 23.74 4.27
C TYR A 226 21.98 24.17 4.78
N SER A 227 21.99 25.09 5.73
CA SER A 227 23.20 25.61 6.39
C SER A 227 23.30 25.18 7.85
N GLY A 228 22.33 24.42 8.37
CA GLY A 228 22.32 23.95 9.76
C GLY A 228 21.75 24.94 10.77
N PHE A 229 21.01 25.97 10.30
CA PHE A 229 20.36 26.91 11.20
C PHE A 229 19.21 26.24 11.97
N PRO A 230 18.92 26.69 13.22
CA PRO A 230 17.89 26.08 14.07
C PRO A 230 16.53 25.95 13.40
N HIS A 231 16.06 27.00 12.74
CA HIS A 231 14.78 27.00 12.05
C HIS A 231 14.71 26.04 10.85
N GLN A 232 15.83 25.85 10.14
CA GLN A 232 15.89 24.88 9.05
C GLN A 232 15.74 23.47 9.62
N ARG A 233 16.46 23.18 10.72
CA ARG A 233 16.31 21.89 11.42
C ARG A 233 14.88 21.67 11.90
N GLU A 234 14.29 22.65 12.57
CA GLU A 234 12.92 22.54 13.10
C GLU A 234 11.89 22.42 11.96
N ALA A 235 12.08 23.12 10.84
CA ALA A 235 11.26 22.95 9.65
C ALA A 235 11.29 21.51 9.12
N LEU A 236 12.49 20.92 9.02
CA LEU A 236 12.63 19.54 8.54
C LEU A 236 12.13 18.50 9.56
N LEU A 237 12.31 18.74 10.85
CA LEU A 237 11.72 17.89 11.89
C LEU A 237 10.19 17.94 11.85
N ARG A 238 9.62 19.13 11.66
CA ARG A 238 8.18 19.30 11.50
C ARG A 238 7.65 18.64 10.24
N LEU A 239 8.40 18.73 9.14
CA LEU A 239 8.12 18.00 7.91
C LEU A 239 8.02 16.50 8.20
N VAL A 240 9.05 15.92 8.80
CA VAL A 240 9.10 14.48 9.11
C VAL A 240 7.97 14.07 10.04
N GLN A 241 7.69 14.89 11.06
CA GLN A 241 6.59 14.67 11.99
C GLN A 241 5.25 14.56 11.26
N ILE A 242 4.87 15.56 10.45
CA ILE A 242 3.58 15.57 9.76
C ILE A 242 3.55 14.51 8.65
N TRP A 243 4.62 14.40 7.86
CA TRP A 243 4.72 13.45 6.75
C TRP A 243 4.54 12.00 7.21
N ARG A 244 5.13 11.66 8.38
CA ARG A 244 5.02 10.34 8.99
C ARG A 244 3.85 10.22 9.97
N GLN A 245 3.05 11.28 10.12
CA GLN A 245 1.90 11.36 11.03
C GLN A 245 2.27 10.98 12.47
N LEU A 246 3.30 11.62 13.02
CA LEU A 246 3.86 11.36 14.35
C LEU A 246 3.36 12.40 15.37
N ASP A 247 3.06 11.94 16.58
CA ASP A 247 2.49 12.78 17.64
C ASP A 247 3.43 13.88 18.17
N SER A 248 4.74 13.71 18.02
CA SER A 248 5.72 14.62 18.62
C SER A 248 6.99 14.80 17.78
N ARG A 249 7.70 15.89 18.05
CA ARG A 249 9.05 16.15 17.55
C ARG A 249 10.01 15.01 17.94
N GLN A 250 9.89 14.49 19.16
CA GLN A 250 10.71 13.38 19.66
C GLN A 250 10.46 12.11 18.85
N SER A 251 9.20 11.78 18.56
CA SER A 251 8.87 10.66 17.67
C SER A 251 9.44 10.87 16.27
N ALA A 252 9.45 12.11 15.76
CA ALA A 252 10.09 12.44 14.49
C ALA A 252 11.60 12.14 14.53
N ILE A 253 12.32 12.60 15.56
CA ILE A 253 13.75 12.32 15.76
C ILE A 253 14.02 10.81 15.85
N ALA A 254 13.27 10.10 16.70
CA ALA A 254 13.43 8.66 16.86
C ALA A 254 13.22 7.92 15.53
N SER A 255 12.25 8.37 14.72
CA SER A 255 11.98 7.78 13.41
C SER A 255 13.12 7.96 12.40
N LEU A 256 14.00 8.95 12.57
CA LEU A 256 15.14 9.19 11.67
C LEU A 256 16.23 8.10 11.76
N SER A 257 16.28 7.38 12.88
CA SER A 257 17.22 6.25 13.08
C SER A 257 16.85 5.02 12.24
N ASP A 258 15.60 4.93 11.78
CA ASP A 258 15.11 3.84 10.97
C ASP A 258 15.19 4.18 9.48
N SER A 259 16.28 3.74 8.85
CA SER A 259 16.46 3.85 7.39
C SER A 259 15.49 2.98 6.55
N ASN A 260 14.69 2.11 7.18
CA ASN A 260 13.76 1.17 6.55
C ASN A 260 12.28 1.53 6.74
N LEU A 261 11.93 2.52 7.57
CA LEU A 261 10.56 3.02 7.63
C LEU A 261 10.28 3.86 6.38
N SER A 262 9.70 3.18 5.40
CA SER A 262 9.34 3.72 4.09
C SER A 262 8.65 5.07 4.18
N LEU A 263 9.10 5.98 3.32
CA LEU A 263 8.45 7.25 2.99
C LEU A 263 7.10 7.08 2.27
N LEU A 264 6.66 5.82 2.09
CA LEU A 264 5.38 5.45 1.51
C LEU A 264 4.25 5.65 2.54
N PRO A 265 3.07 6.16 2.12
CA PRO A 265 1.97 6.47 3.04
C PRO A 265 1.47 5.21 3.77
N ARG A 266 1.36 5.24 5.10
CA ARG A 266 0.71 4.12 5.81
C ARG A 266 -0.78 4.10 5.48
N ASN A 267 -1.21 3.21 4.60
CA ASN A 267 -2.62 3.04 4.25
C ASN A 267 -3.29 2.05 5.23
N TYR A 268 -3.73 2.57 6.38
CA TYR A 268 -4.52 1.80 7.35
C TYR A 268 -6.04 1.83 7.08
N ASP A 269 -6.48 2.42 5.96
CA ASP A 269 -7.91 2.48 5.57
C ASP A 269 -8.60 1.11 5.55
N PRO A 270 -7.97 0.00 5.10
CA PRO A 270 -8.63 -1.29 5.14
C PRO A 270 -8.99 -1.73 6.56
N ALA A 271 -8.09 -1.51 7.52
CA ALA A 271 -8.36 -1.80 8.94
C ALA A 271 -9.39 -0.84 9.54
N LEU A 272 -9.33 0.43 9.15
CA LEU A 272 -10.29 1.46 9.56
C LEU A 272 -11.72 1.10 9.14
N LEU A 273 -11.89 0.69 7.88
CA LEU A 273 -13.18 0.29 7.34
C LEU A 273 -13.66 -1.04 7.90
N ALA A 274 -12.77 -2.02 8.08
CA ALA A 274 -13.09 -3.28 8.75
C ALA A 274 -13.56 -3.06 10.19
N PHE A 275 -12.97 -2.09 10.90
CA PHE A 275 -13.41 -1.68 12.21
C PHE A 275 -14.82 -1.06 12.13
N VAL A 276 -15.02 -0.05 11.29
CA VAL A 276 -16.30 0.67 11.15
C VAL A 276 -17.45 -0.24 10.75
N LEU A 277 -17.22 -1.21 9.87
CA LEU A 277 -18.22 -2.20 9.48
C LEU A 277 -18.81 -2.96 10.67
N ARG A 278 -17.98 -3.28 11.67
CA ARG A 278 -18.40 -4.05 12.86
C ARG A 278 -19.02 -3.20 13.95
N VAL A 279 -18.73 -1.89 14.00
CA VAL A 279 -19.22 -0.98 15.05
C VAL A 279 -20.73 -1.10 15.28
N PRO A 280 -21.61 -1.08 14.26
CA PRO A 280 -23.06 -1.21 14.46
C PRO A 280 -23.50 -2.51 15.14
N GLU A 281 -22.74 -3.60 15.03
CA GLU A 281 -23.06 -4.90 15.65
C GLU A 281 -22.81 -4.90 17.16
N PHE A 282 -21.85 -4.10 17.63
CA PHE A 282 -21.45 -4.00 19.04
C PHE A 282 -21.99 -2.75 19.74
N TYR A 283 -22.81 -1.96 19.07
CA TYR A 283 -23.40 -0.75 19.62
C TYR A 283 -24.58 -1.10 20.54
N VAL A 284 -24.43 -0.80 21.83
CA VAL A 284 -25.43 -1.01 22.88
C VAL A 284 -25.98 0.29 23.46
N GLY A 285 -25.56 1.45 22.91
CA GLY A 285 -26.01 2.76 23.36
C GLY A 285 -25.38 3.23 24.68
N SER A 286 -24.18 2.75 25.03
CA SER A 286 -23.49 3.25 26.23
C SER A 286 -23.08 4.73 26.07
N GLY A 287 -22.88 5.45 27.17
CA GLY A 287 -22.47 6.86 27.12
C GLY A 287 -21.18 7.07 26.33
N THR A 288 -20.21 6.17 26.46
CA THR A 288 -18.95 6.19 25.71
C THR A 288 -19.16 5.96 24.21
N GLN A 289 -20.02 4.99 23.84
CA GLN A 289 -20.33 4.70 22.44
C GLN A 289 -21.09 5.85 21.77
N ARG A 290 -22.08 6.43 22.47
CA ARG A 290 -22.79 7.63 22.01
C ARG A 290 -21.82 8.79 21.80
N ASN A 291 -20.90 9.01 22.74
CA ASN A 291 -19.89 10.06 22.61
C ASN A 291 -18.97 9.83 21.40
N ALA A 292 -18.44 8.60 21.25
CA ALA A 292 -17.57 8.25 20.13
C ALA A 292 -18.25 8.46 18.77
N ALA A 293 -19.48 7.97 18.62
CA ALA A 293 -20.24 8.12 17.39
C ALA A 293 -20.68 9.57 17.13
N THR A 294 -21.04 10.33 18.17
CA THR A 294 -21.40 11.75 18.05
C THR A 294 -20.19 12.60 17.62
N GLU A 295 -19.01 12.38 18.21
CA GLU A 295 -17.78 13.04 17.78
C GLU A 295 -17.40 12.66 16.34
N THR A 296 -17.68 11.42 15.94
CA THR A 296 -17.50 10.99 14.55
C THR A 296 -18.40 11.79 13.61
N VAL A 297 -19.69 11.97 13.94
CA VAL A 297 -20.61 12.80 13.15
C VAL A 297 -20.10 14.23 13.06
N ARG A 298 -19.65 14.79 14.20
CA ARG A 298 -19.13 16.15 14.30
C ARG A 298 -17.95 16.37 13.35
N MET A 299 -16.93 15.52 13.42
CA MET A 299 -15.74 15.64 12.56
C MET A 299 -16.04 15.30 11.10
N TRP A 300 -16.89 14.30 10.84
CA TRP A 300 -17.23 13.87 9.48
C TRP A 300 -18.00 14.96 8.70
N ARG A 301 -18.84 15.73 9.41
CA ARG A 301 -19.64 16.83 8.84
C ARG A 301 -19.02 18.20 9.04
N ASP A 302 -17.80 18.27 9.60
CA ASP A 302 -17.08 19.51 9.88
C ASP A 302 -17.89 20.50 10.74
N LEU A 303 -18.40 20.01 11.86
CA LEU A 303 -19.24 20.79 12.79
C LEU A 303 -18.43 21.30 13.98
N ASP A 304 -18.74 22.52 14.41
CA ASP A 304 -17.95 23.22 15.44
C ASP A 304 -18.02 22.56 16.82
N ASN A 305 -19.17 21.98 17.17
CA ASN A 305 -19.41 21.48 18.52
C ASN A 305 -20.41 20.32 18.58
N ARG A 306 -20.50 19.69 19.76
CA ARG A 306 -21.38 18.55 20.02
C ARG A 306 -22.87 18.87 19.82
N ASN A 307 -23.31 20.08 20.17
CA ASN A 307 -24.71 20.47 20.01
C ASN A 307 -25.08 20.55 18.52
N ALA A 308 -24.21 21.11 17.68
CA ALA A 308 -24.37 21.11 16.23
C ALA A 308 -24.46 19.67 15.67
N ALA A 309 -23.66 18.73 16.20
CA ALA A 309 -23.74 17.32 15.81
C ALA A 309 -25.10 16.70 16.15
N LEU A 310 -25.62 16.91 17.37
CA LEU A 310 -26.94 16.43 17.77
C LEU A 310 -28.07 17.03 16.93
N THR A 311 -28.03 18.35 16.71
CA THR A 311 -29.00 19.04 15.85
C THR A 311 -28.95 18.52 14.41
N SER A 312 -27.76 18.21 13.88
CA SER A 312 -27.61 17.63 12.54
C SER A 312 -28.18 16.21 12.41
N LEU A 313 -28.41 15.52 13.53
CA LEU A 313 -29.11 14.22 13.60
C LEU A 313 -30.61 14.39 13.91
N GLY A 314 -31.11 15.63 13.96
CA GLY A 314 -32.51 15.92 14.31
C GLY A 314 -32.84 15.75 15.79
N VAL A 315 -31.83 15.70 16.67
CA VAL A 315 -32.01 15.56 18.13
C VAL A 315 -31.82 16.92 18.80
N ASN A 316 -32.79 17.32 19.63
CA ASN A 316 -32.70 18.59 20.37
C ASN A 316 -31.70 18.48 21.54
N PRO A 317 -30.56 19.20 21.53
CA PRO A 317 -29.54 19.08 22.57
C PRO A 317 -29.99 19.57 23.95
N ILE A 318 -30.98 20.49 24.01
CA ILE A 318 -31.48 21.07 25.27
C ILE A 318 -32.08 19.98 26.17
N VAL A 319 -32.67 18.94 25.58
CA VAL A 319 -33.31 17.84 26.32
C VAL A 319 -32.30 17.07 27.18
N PHE A 320 -31.01 17.07 26.80
CA PHE A 320 -29.97 16.41 27.59
C PHE A 320 -29.42 17.26 28.74
N ALA A 321 -29.84 18.53 28.87
CA ALA A 321 -29.47 19.37 30.00
C ALA A 321 -30.16 18.95 31.32
N ASN A 322 -31.32 18.29 31.23
CA ASN A 322 -32.04 17.72 32.37
C ASN A 322 -32.32 16.22 32.15
N PRO A 323 -31.44 15.32 32.62
CA PRO A 323 -31.59 13.87 32.43
C PRO A 323 -32.84 13.27 33.07
N ALA A 324 -33.49 13.98 34.01
CA ALA A 324 -34.70 13.53 34.69
C ALA A 324 -35.99 13.85 33.91
N ALA A 325 -35.90 14.60 32.81
CA ALA A 325 -37.05 14.96 31.99
C ALA A 325 -37.61 13.72 31.23
N PRO A 326 -38.94 13.52 31.15
CA PRO A 326 -39.54 12.40 30.43
C PRO A 326 -39.11 12.30 28.96
N GLU A 327 -38.84 13.45 28.32
CA GLU A 327 -38.42 13.56 26.93
C GLU A 327 -36.98 13.07 26.69
N ALA A 328 -36.14 12.99 27.74
CA ALA A 328 -34.73 12.61 27.63
C ALA A 328 -34.54 11.15 27.19
N SER A 329 -35.40 10.24 27.65
CA SER A 329 -35.37 8.84 27.23
C SER A 329 -35.71 8.69 25.75
N THR A 330 -36.76 9.38 25.30
CA THR A 330 -37.17 9.39 23.88
C THR A 330 -36.09 10.01 22.98
N ALA A 331 -35.47 11.11 23.41
CA ALA A 331 -34.38 11.76 22.70
C ALA A 331 -33.13 10.85 22.62
N ALA A 332 -32.82 10.09 23.68
CA ALA A 332 -31.72 9.13 23.67
C ALA A 332 -31.98 7.97 22.68
N ALA A 333 -33.20 7.43 22.65
CA ALA A 333 -33.58 6.39 21.68
C ALA A 333 -33.56 6.89 20.23
N GLN A 334 -33.95 8.16 20.01
CA GLN A 334 -33.79 8.80 18.70
C GLN A 334 -32.31 8.93 18.32
N LEU A 335 -31.47 9.43 19.23
CA LEU A 335 -30.04 9.57 19.01
C LEU A 335 -29.40 8.23 18.63
N ASP A 336 -29.69 7.15 19.36
CA ASP A 336 -29.13 5.82 19.07
C ASP A 336 -29.50 5.32 17.67
N ARG A 337 -30.77 5.51 17.24
CA ARG A 337 -31.21 5.14 15.89
C ARG A 337 -30.47 5.92 14.81
N GLU A 338 -30.31 7.22 14.99
CA GLU A 338 -29.65 8.09 14.01
C GLU A 338 -28.14 7.84 13.94
N LEU A 339 -27.49 7.60 15.09
CA LEU A 339 -26.08 7.21 15.14
C LEU A 339 -25.85 5.87 14.43
N LEU A 340 -26.69 4.86 14.68
CA LEU A 340 -26.60 3.58 13.98
C LEU A 340 -26.82 3.72 12.47
N SER A 341 -27.80 4.53 12.06
CA SER A 341 -28.07 4.85 10.65
C SER A 341 -26.89 5.55 9.98
N PHE A 342 -26.24 6.49 10.68
CA PHE A 342 -25.03 7.16 10.22
C PHE A 342 -23.87 6.16 10.08
N LEU A 343 -23.56 5.40 11.14
CA LEU A 343 -22.45 4.45 11.16
C LEU A 343 -22.53 3.41 10.04
N ARG A 344 -23.73 2.87 9.76
CA ARG A 344 -23.97 1.89 8.68
C ARG A 344 -23.72 2.46 7.28
N ARG A 345 -23.81 3.78 7.09
CA ARG A 345 -23.58 4.44 5.79
C ARG A 345 -22.13 4.83 5.54
N LEU A 346 -21.29 4.82 6.59
CA LEU A 346 -19.89 5.26 6.49
C LEU A 346 -19.06 4.48 5.47
N PRO A 347 -19.12 3.13 5.38
CA PRO A 347 -18.30 2.39 4.42
C PRO A 347 -18.56 2.80 2.97
N ALA A 348 -19.83 3.00 2.60
CA ALA A 348 -20.23 3.45 1.27
C ALA A 348 -19.86 4.93 1.00
N ALA A 349 -19.90 5.78 2.02
CA ALA A 349 -19.63 7.22 1.92
C ALA A 349 -18.14 7.58 2.04
N TYR A 350 -17.29 6.66 2.50
CA TYR A 350 -15.87 6.90 2.69
C TYR A 350 -15.14 7.13 1.36
N ARG A 351 -14.36 8.20 1.30
CA ARG A 351 -13.55 8.64 0.15
C ARG A 351 -12.09 8.88 0.53
N ALA A 352 -11.68 8.47 1.74
CA ALA A 352 -10.32 8.68 2.27
C ALA A 352 -9.87 10.15 2.28
N THR A 353 -10.81 11.09 2.45
CA THR A 353 -10.46 12.49 2.71
C THR A 353 -9.91 12.61 4.15
N PRO A 354 -9.07 13.61 4.45
CA PRO A 354 -8.47 13.75 5.79
C PRO A 354 -9.50 13.90 6.90
N ASN A 355 -10.57 14.68 6.66
CA ASN A 355 -11.65 14.85 7.63
C ASN A 355 -12.35 13.53 7.92
N GLN A 356 -12.63 12.74 6.87
CA GLN A 356 -13.24 11.42 7.03
C GLN A 356 -12.30 10.44 7.75
N GLN A 357 -11.03 10.37 7.33
CA GLN A 357 -10.04 9.48 7.93
C GLN A 357 -9.82 9.84 9.41
N GLY A 358 -9.67 11.13 9.72
CA GLY A 358 -9.55 11.65 11.09
C GLY A 358 -10.78 11.37 11.95
N ALA A 359 -11.99 11.56 11.41
CA ALA A 359 -13.23 11.23 12.10
C ALA A 359 -13.31 9.74 12.47
N LEU A 360 -12.96 8.85 11.55
CA LEU A 360 -12.96 7.40 11.80
C LEU A 360 -11.82 6.97 12.72
N THR A 361 -10.63 7.58 12.62
CA THR A 361 -9.54 7.32 13.58
C THR A 361 -9.95 7.76 14.98
N ARG A 362 -10.64 8.90 15.11
CA ARG A 362 -11.21 9.36 16.39
C ARG A 362 -12.29 8.42 16.92
N LEU A 363 -13.12 7.85 16.04
CA LEU A 363 -14.06 6.79 16.40
C LEU A 363 -13.32 5.60 17.04
N VAL A 364 -12.27 5.08 16.38
CA VAL A 364 -11.47 3.96 16.91
C VAL A 364 -10.86 4.31 18.26
N GLN A 365 -10.27 5.49 18.38
CA GLN A 365 -9.65 5.97 19.62
C GLN A 365 -10.64 5.93 20.78
N LEU A 366 -11.79 6.60 20.63
CA LEU A 366 -12.79 6.70 21.69
C LEU A 366 -13.47 5.35 21.97
N TRP A 367 -13.71 4.55 20.94
CA TRP A 367 -14.36 3.25 21.07
C TRP A 367 -13.48 2.22 21.77
N ARG A 368 -12.15 2.27 21.55
CA ARG A 368 -11.16 1.39 22.22
C ARG A 368 -10.63 1.97 23.54
N GLY A 369 -11.05 3.17 23.93
CA GLY A 369 -10.57 3.83 25.16
C GLY A 369 -9.08 4.18 25.11
N LEU A 370 -8.56 4.52 23.92
CA LEU A 370 -7.13 4.80 23.71
C LEU A 370 -6.84 6.28 24.03
N GLU A 371 -5.74 6.51 24.74
CA GLU A 371 -5.39 7.85 25.23
C GLU A 371 -5.07 8.82 24.08
N THR A 372 -4.34 8.37 23.06
CA THR A 372 -3.88 9.21 21.95
C THR A 372 -4.36 8.72 20.59
N GLN A 373 -4.35 9.62 19.61
CA GLN A 373 -4.65 9.27 18.23
C GLN A 373 -3.61 8.30 17.65
N GLN A 374 -2.33 8.40 18.02
CA GLN A 374 -1.31 7.43 17.61
C GLN A 374 -1.52 6.05 18.19
N ALA A 375 -2.00 5.95 19.43
CA ALA A 375 -2.37 4.65 19.98
C ALA A 375 -3.48 4.00 19.13
N ALA A 376 -4.44 4.81 18.63
CA ALA A 376 -5.46 4.34 17.69
C ALA A 376 -4.88 3.91 16.33
N ILE A 377 -3.95 4.69 15.77
CA ILE A 377 -3.25 4.33 14.52
C ILE A 377 -2.43 3.04 14.70
N GLY A 378 -1.62 2.93 15.75
CA GLY A 378 -0.84 1.72 16.04
C GLY A 378 -1.73 0.49 16.30
N SER A 379 -2.91 0.69 16.88
CA SER A 379 -3.93 -0.34 17.04
C SER A 379 -4.49 -0.78 15.67
N LEU A 380 -4.81 0.16 14.78
CA LEU A 380 -5.25 -0.11 13.40
C LEU A 380 -4.17 -0.78 12.54
N GLU A 381 -2.90 -0.46 12.77
CA GLU A 381 -1.78 -1.14 12.09
C GLU A 381 -1.61 -2.58 12.56
N THR A 382 -1.89 -2.83 13.84
CA THR A 382 -1.92 -4.18 14.38
C THR A 382 -3.09 -4.96 13.79
N ASP A 383 -4.28 -4.36 13.73
CA ASP A 383 -5.42 -4.95 13.02
C ASP A 383 -5.08 -5.21 11.56
N LEU A 384 -4.48 -4.23 10.87
CA LEU A 384 -4.10 -4.38 9.48
C LEU A 384 -3.17 -5.57 9.32
N ARG A 385 -2.23 -5.80 10.24
CA ARG A 385 -1.29 -6.94 10.25
C ARG A 385 -1.94 -8.30 10.53
N THR A 386 -3.05 -8.36 11.25
CA THR A 386 -3.76 -9.61 11.55
C THR A 386 -4.98 -9.85 10.65
N MET A 387 -5.43 -8.83 9.92
CA MET A 387 -6.59 -8.89 9.05
C MET A 387 -6.41 -9.93 7.94
N GLN A 388 -7.42 -10.78 7.76
CA GLN A 388 -7.56 -11.72 6.65
C GLN A 388 -8.35 -11.07 5.53
N TRP A 389 -7.78 -11.03 4.32
CA TRP A 389 -8.43 -10.44 3.15
C TRP A 389 -9.13 -11.55 2.37
N GLN A 390 -10.34 -11.27 1.88
CA GLN A 390 -11.04 -12.20 1.01
C GLN A 390 -10.59 -11.98 -0.44
N VAL A 391 -10.50 -13.05 -1.23
CA VAL A 391 -10.23 -12.96 -2.66
C VAL A 391 -11.46 -13.42 -3.44
N MET A 392 -11.96 -12.52 -4.27
CA MET A 392 -13.06 -12.76 -5.19
C MET A 392 -12.54 -12.86 -6.62
N ILE A 393 -12.96 -13.88 -7.34
CA ILE A 393 -12.69 -14.08 -8.76
C ILE A 393 -13.90 -13.68 -9.59
N LEU A 394 -13.70 -12.69 -10.45
CA LEU A 394 -14.61 -12.35 -11.52
C LEU A 394 -14.37 -13.31 -12.69
N LYS A 395 -15.30 -14.25 -12.88
CA LYS A 395 -15.21 -15.30 -13.92
C LYS A 395 -15.21 -14.75 -15.34
N GLN A 396 -15.78 -13.56 -15.52
CA GLN A 396 -15.94 -12.89 -16.80
C GLN A 396 -15.99 -11.38 -16.60
N ASN A 397 -15.89 -10.64 -17.71
CA ASN A 397 -16.10 -9.20 -17.69
C ASN A 397 -17.48 -8.90 -17.10
N THR A 398 -17.53 -8.00 -16.13
CA THR A 398 -18.74 -7.67 -15.38
C THR A 398 -18.80 -6.17 -15.11
N VAL A 399 -19.92 -5.73 -14.55
CA VAL A 399 -20.11 -4.34 -14.14
C VAL A 399 -20.39 -4.33 -12.65
N LEU A 400 -19.51 -3.67 -11.90
CA LEU A 400 -19.77 -3.31 -10.52
C LEU A 400 -20.71 -2.11 -10.49
N LYS A 401 -21.61 -2.09 -9.51
CA LYS A 401 -22.66 -1.08 -9.40
C LYS A 401 -22.69 -0.48 -8.01
N SER A 402 -23.03 0.80 -7.89
CA SER A 402 -23.24 1.46 -6.60
C SER A 402 -24.42 0.87 -5.82
N GLN A 403 -25.38 0.29 -6.54
CA GLN A 403 -26.62 -0.26 -6.02
C GLN A 403 -26.98 -1.56 -6.76
N PRO A 404 -27.76 -2.47 -6.15
CA PRO A 404 -28.12 -3.75 -6.76
C PRO A 404 -29.23 -3.64 -7.83
N VAL A 405 -29.23 -2.58 -8.63
CA VAL A 405 -30.19 -2.34 -9.74
C VAL A 405 -29.57 -2.66 -11.10
N GLN A 406 -30.32 -2.53 -12.19
CA GLN A 406 -29.76 -2.69 -13.54
C GLN A 406 -28.72 -1.59 -13.84
N ALA A 407 -27.60 -1.94 -14.48
CA ALA A 407 -26.53 -0.99 -14.73
C ALA A 407 -26.97 0.20 -15.62
N SER A 408 -27.93 -0.03 -16.53
CA SER A 408 -28.53 1.01 -17.37
C SER A 408 -29.34 2.06 -16.59
N ALA A 409 -29.76 1.74 -15.36
CA ALA A 409 -30.49 2.66 -14.50
C ALA A 409 -29.55 3.56 -13.66
N LEU A 410 -28.24 3.35 -13.73
CA LEU A 410 -27.26 4.08 -12.93
C LEU A 410 -26.44 5.06 -13.78
N PRO A 411 -26.08 6.24 -13.22
CA PRO A 411 -25.13 7.16 -13.83
C PRO A 411 -23.78 6.51 -14.15
N ARG A 412 -23.05 7.04 -15.15
CA ARG A 412 -21.74 6.49 -15.55
C ARG A 412 -20.71 6.44 -14.42
N ASN A 413 -20.74 7.38 -13.48
CA ASN A 413 -19.85 7.41 -12.31
C ASN A 413 -20.22 6.36 -11.23
N GLU A 414 -21.40 5.76 -11.32
CA GLU A 414 -21.94 4.77 -10.37
C GLU A 414 -21.84 3.32 -10.86
N VAL A 415 -21.22 3.10 -12.03
CA VAL A 415 -20.95 1.78 -12.59
C VAL A 415 -19.49 1.65 -13.00
N ALA A 416 -18.81 0.58 -12.62
CA ALA A 416 -17.43 0.31 -13.03
C ALA A 416 -17.36 -0.99 -13.83
N ALA A 417 -16.97 -0.89 -15.10
CA ALA A 417 -16.66 -2.07 -15.91
C ALA A 417 -15.39 -2.72 -15.37
N MET A 418 -15.47 -4.01 -15.07
CA MET A 418 -14.37 -4.79 -14.55
C MET A 418 -14.11 -5.97 -15.49
N PRO A 419 -12.86 -6.17 -15.94
CA PRO A 419 -12.52 -7.39 -16.65
C PRO A 419 -12.62 -8.61 -15.72
N ALA A 420 -12.67 -9.79 -16.32
CA ALA A 420 -12.40 -11.02 -15.59
C ALA A 420 -11.05 -10.91 -14.86
N GLY A 421 -10.98 -11.41 -13.63
CA GLY A 421 -9.78 -11.25 -12.79
C GLY A 421 -10.10 -11.25 -11.29
N GLU A 422 -9.14 -10.83 -10.49
CA GLU A 422 -9.22 -10.94 -9.03
C GLU A 422 -9.50 -9.60 -8.35
N LEU A 423 -10.27 -9.66 -7.27
CA LEU A 423 -10.53 -8.55 -6.37
C LEU A 423 -10.23 -8.96 -4.94
N SER A 424 -9.44 -8.14 -4.24
CA SER A 424 -9.26 -8.29 -2.79
C SER A 424 -10.27 -7.44 -2.05
N LEU A 425 -10.95 -8.09 -1.11
CA LEU A 425 -12.05 -7.50 -0.37
C LEU A 425 -11.70 -7.42 1.12
N ILE A 426 -12.10 -6.30 1.71
CA ILE A 426 -12.18 -6.10 3.16
C ILE A 426 -13.31 -6.95 3.72
N ASP A 427 -14.45 -6.96 3.02
CA ASP A 427 -15.66 -7.66 3.41
C ASP A 427 -16.54 -8.00 2.20
N SER A 428 -17.40 -9.01 2.33
CA SER A 428 -18.42 -9.33 1.35
C SER A 428 -19.66 -9.93 2.01
N ILE A 429 -20.84 -9.58 1.50
CA ILE A 429 -22.12 -10.06 2.01
C ILE A 429 -23.03 -10.42 0.83
N GLU A 430 -23.70 -11.58 0.92
CA GLU A 430 -24.74 -11.97 -0.03
C GLU A 430 -26.01 -11.12 0.18
N GLN A 431 -26.47 -10.45 -0.89
CA GLN A 431 -27.73 -9.71 -0.93
C GLN A 431 -28.53 -10.09 -2.18
N GLY A 432 -29.39 -11.10 -2.04
CA GLY A 432 -30.22 -11.60 -3.13
C GLY A 432 -29.37 -12.15 -4.29
N THR A 433 -29.48 -11.53 -5.46
CA THR A 433 -28.73 -11.90 -6.67
C THR A 433 -27.35 -11.25 -6.77
N HIS A 434 -26.97 -10.41 -5.80
CA HIS A 434 -25.70 -9.67 -5.80
C HIS A 434 -24.88 -9.98 -4.55
N TYR A 435 -23.56 -9.87 -4.66
CA TYR A 435 -22.70 -9.66 -3.52
C TYR A 435 -22.57 -8.15 -3.30
N ARG A 436 -22.78 -7.67 -2.07
CA ARG A 436 -22.26 -6.38 -1.62
C ARG A 436 -20.83 -6.60 -1.20
N ILE A 437 -19.89 -5.92 -1.83
CA ILE A 437 -18.46 -6.08 -1.61
C ILE A 437 -17.85 -4.77 -1.14
N LEU A 438 -16.86 -4.86 -0.26
CA LEU A 438 -16.02 -3.73 0.13
C LEU A 438 -14.58 -4.01 -0.27
N THR A 439 -14.03 -3.24 -1.19
CA THR A 439 -12.71 -3.50 -1.79
C THR A 439 -11.55 -2.93 -0.98
N VAL A 440 -10.43 -3.65 -0.97
CA VAL A 440 -9.19 -3.21 -0.31
C VAL A 440 -8.56 -2.01 -1.00
N GLU A 441 -8.68 -1.93 -2.32
CA GLU A 441 -8.28 -0.75 -3.11
C GLU A 441 -9.54 -0.07 -3.64
N PRO A 442 -9.63 1.26 -3.65
CA PRO A 442 -10.78 1.94 -4.21
C PRO A 442 -10.85 1.67 -5.71
N ILE A 443 -12.04 1.34 -6.20
CA ILE A 443 -12.32 1.27 -7.63
C ILE A 443 -12.97 2.59 -7.98
N ARG A 444 -12.28 3.42 -8.76
CA ARG A 444 -12.60 4.83 -8.95
C ARG A 444 -12.52 5.60 -7.62
N ASP A 445 -13.61 6.23 -7.21
CA ASP A 445 -13.68 7.03 -5.99
C ASP A 445 -14.20 6.24 -4.78
N ARG A 446 -14.65 4.99 -4.93
CA ARG A 446 -15.35 4.26 -3.85
C ARG A 446 -14.86 2.83 -3.68
N ARG A 447 -15.10 2.28 -2.49
CA ARG A 447 -14.73 0.91 -2.11
C ARG A 447 -15.92 -0.04 -2.05
N GLU A 448 -17.11 0.47 -1.76
CA GLU A 448 -18.32 -0.35 -1.71
C GLU A 448 -18.94 -0.48 -3.11
N TRP A 449 -19.26 -1.72 -3.49
CA TRP A 449 -19.82 -2.07 -4.78
C TRP A 449 -20.78 -3.26 -4.68
N PHE A 450 -21.61 -3.43 -5.71
CA PHE A 450 -22.46 -4.60 -5.92
C PHE A 450 -22.04 -5.33 -7.19
N VAL A 451 -21.83 -6.65 -7.08
CA VAL A 451 -21.49 -7.53 -8.21
C VAL A 451 -22.51 -8.65 -8.32
N TYR A 452 -22.91 -9.01 -9.55
CA TYR A 452 -23.85 -10.12 -9.75
C TYR A 452 -23.19 -11.45 -9.34
N ARG A 453 -23.88 -12.23 -8.51
CA ARG A 453 -23.32 -13.47 -7.93
C ARG A 453 -22.90 -14.47 -9.00
N GLY A 454 -23.66 -14.59 -10.09
CA GLY A 454 -23.31 -15.49 -11.19
C GLY A 454 -22.00 -15.13 -11.91
N HIS A 455 -21.43 -13.95 -11.69
CA HIS A 455 -20.16 -13.51 -12.30
C HIS A 455 -18.96 -13.66 -11.37
N ALA A 456 -19.18 -14.03 -10.10
CA ALA A 456 -18.13 -14.04 -9.09
C ALA A 456 -18.11 -15.35 -8.30
N ASP A 457 -16.92 -15.83 -7.97
CA ASP A 457 -16.69 -16.91 -6.99
C ASP A 457 -15.65 -16.44 -5.96
N PHE A 458 -15.56 -17.11 -4.81
CA PHE A 458 -14.49 -16.89 -3.84
C PHE A 458 -13.44 -17.98 -3.98
N LEU A 459 -12.17 -17.59 -3.93
CA LEU A 459 -11.05 -18.53 -3.86
C LEU A 459 -10.45 -18.55 -2.47
N GLU A 460 -10.01 -19.74 -2.06
CA GLU A 460 -9.02 -19.83 -0.99
C GLU A 460 -7.67 -19.32 -1.53
N PRO A 461 -7.04 -18.32 -0.90
CA PRO A 461 -5.76 -17.78 -1.34
C PRO A 461 -4.66 -18.85 -1.26
N ALA A 462 -3.79 -18.91 -2.29
CA ALA A 462 -2.58 -19.71 -2.22
C ALA A 462 -1.67 -19.21 -1.10
N THR A 463 -0.98 -20.12 -0.41
CA THR A 463 -0.12 -19.80 0.74
C THR A 463 1.34 -20.06 0.40
N MET A 464 2.16 -19.02 0.54
CA MET A 464 3.61 -19.11 0.54
C MET A 464 4.11 -19.29 1.97
N LEU A 465 4.62 -20.48 2.28
CA LEU A 465 5.32 -20.78 3.53
C LEU A 465 6.81 -20.44 3.38
N VAL A 466 7.29 -19.48 4.15
CA VAL A 466 8.70 -19.11 4.25
C VAL A 466 9.35 -19.94 5.34
N LYS A 467 10.31 -20.80 4.97
CA LYS A 467 10.94 -21.79 5.87
C LYS A 467 12.12 -21.21 6.65
N THR A 468 12.79 -20.21 6.09
CA THR A 468 13.98 -19.58 6.65
C THR A 468 13.96 -18.07 6.38
N SER A 469 14.61 -17.29 7.23
CA SER A 469 14.74 -15.85 7.04
C SER A 469 15.32 -15.54 5.65
N THR A 470 14.64 -14.66 4.91
CA THR A 470 14.95 -14.36 3.51
C THR A 470 14.71 -12.89 3.21
N PHE A 471 14.87 -12.49 1.95
CA PHE A 471 14.53 -11.15 1.49
C PHE A 471 13.50 -11.21 0.36
N LEU A 472 12.44 -10.41 0.49
CA LEU A 472 11.65 -9.94 -0.64
C LEU A 472 12.44 -8.87 -1.37
N LYS A 473 12.43 -8.90 -2.70
CA LYS A 473 13.30 -8.08 -3.55
C LYS A 473 12.53 -7.43 -4.68
N THR A 474 12.92 -6.23 -5.09
CA THR A 474 12.25 -5.55 -6.22
C THR A 474 12.68 -6.11 -7.58
N ARG A 475 13.79 -6.85 -7.63
CA ARG A 475 14.40 -7.46 -8.82
C ARG A 475 14.91 -8.88 -8.48
N PRO A 476 14.98 -9.83 -9.43
CA PRO A 476 15.43 -11.21 -9.20
C PRO A 476 16.96 -11.31 -9.12
N LEU A 477 17.58 -10.52 -8.24
CA LEU A 477 19.02 -10.52 -8.00
C LEU A 477 19.34 -11.01 -6.59
N GLN A 478 20.61 -11.32 -6.34
CA GLN A 478 21.08 -11.64 -4.99
C GLN A 478 20.84 -10.47 -4.02
N ALA A 479 20.45 -10.75 -2.79
CA ALA A 479 20.11 -9.69 -1.82
C ALA A 479 21.31 -8.79 -1.49
N SER A 480 22.54 -9.31 -1.62
CA SER A 480 23.79 -8.57 -1.43
C SER A 480 24.07 -7.54 -2.53
N SER A 481 23.51 -7.71 -3.73
CA SER A 481 23.68 -6.76 -4.85
C SER A 481 22.57 -5.71 -4.94
N LEU A 482 21.61 -5.74 -4.01
CA LEU A 482 20.49 -4.80 -3.93
C LEU A 482 20.67 -3.83 -2.76
N GLY A 483 20.35 -2.56 -3.01
CA GLY A 483 20.29 -1.53 -1.97
C GLY A 483 19.18 -1.82 -0.95
N ASN A 484 19.25 -1.23 0.24
CA ASN A 484 18.26 -1.48 1.31
C ASN A 484 16.82 -1.08 0.91
N ALA A 485 16.65 -0.08 0.05
CA ALA A 485 15.33 0.30 -0.48
C ALA A 485 14.72 -0.73 -1.45
N GLU A 486 15.54 -1.66 -1.94
CA GLU A 486 15.16 -2.66 -2.95
C GLU A 486 14.91 -4.05 -2.38
N LYS A 487 15.05 -4.19 -1.06
CA LYS A 487 14.84 -5.45 -0.36
C LYS A 487 14.17 -5.25 0.99
N VAL A 488 13.35 -6.20 1.39
CA VAL A 488 12.69 -6.24 2.69
C VAL A 488 12.98 -7.59 3.32
N ALA A 489 13.52 -7.58 4.54
CA ALA A 489 13.74 -8.81 5.30
C ALA A 489 12.39 -9.46 5.62
N LEU A 490 12.30 -10.77 5.39
CA LEU A 490 11.11 -11.57 5.62
C LEU A 490 11.46 -12.73 6.54
N SER A 491 10.86 -12.74 7.73
CA SER A 491 11.00 -13.83 8.70
C SER A 491 10.20 -15.06 8.26
N PRO A 492 10.54 -16.26 8.77
CA PRO A 492 9.72 -17.46 8.56
C PRO A 492 8.25 -17.23 8.95
N GLY A 493 7.34 -17.81 8.17
CA GLY A 493 5.90 -17.63 8.36
C GLY A 493 5.09 -17.91 7.09
N GLU A 494 3.76 -17.85 7.23
CA GLU A 494 2.82 -18.06 6.13
C GLU A 494 2.33 -16.72 5.55
N PHE A 495 2.33 -16.64 4.22
CA PHE A 495 1.95 -15.44 3.49
C PHE A 495 1.01 -15.80 2.34
N GLN A 496 -0.18 -15.21 2.31
CA GLN A 496 -1.10 -15.43 1.21
C GLN A 496 -0.64 -14.69 -0.05
N ILE A 497 -0.68 -15.37 -1.19
CA ILE A 497 -0.29 -14.84 -2.51
C ILE A 497 -1.45 -14.94 -3.52
N ARG A 498 -1.56 -13.92 -4.36
CA ARG A 498 -2.47 -13.79 -5.51
C ARG A 498 -1.94 -14.38 -6.80
N SER A 499 -0.63 -14.48 -6.92
CA SER A 499 -0.03 -15.12 -8.08
C SER A 499 1.44 -15.31 -7.82
N TYR A 500 2.03 -16.18 -8.61
CA TYR A 500 3.46 -16.31 -8.71
C TYR A 500 3.87 -16.63 -10.14
N GLU A 501 5.09 -16.28 -10.48
CA GLU A 501 5.72 -16.51 -11.77
C GLU A 501 7.17 -16.98 -11.52
N ASP A 502 7.54 -18.08 -12.18
CA ASP A 502 8.90 -18.63 -12.14
C ASP A 502 9.85 -17.71 -12.92
N VAL A 503 10.82 -17.09 -12.23
CA VAL A 503 11.82 -16.19 -12.82
C VAL A 503 13.23 -16.65 -12.42
N GLY A 504 13.72 -17.68 -13.10
CA GLY A 504 15.04 -18.26 -12.83
C GLY A 504 15.09 -18.98 -11.48
N ASP A 505 15.97 -18.54 -10.59
CA ASP A 505 16.10 -19.01 -9.20
C ASP A 505 15.20 -18.24 -8.21
N HIS A 506 14.41 -17.30 -8.73
CA HIS A 506 13.45 -16.51 -7.97
C HIS A 506 12.02 -16.81 -8.40
N LEU A 507 11.11 -16.63 -7.46
CA LEU A 507 9.69 -16.51 -7.73
C LEU A 507 9.31 -15.03 -7.69
N ARG A 508 8.71 -14.52 -8.76
CA ARG A 508 7.97 -13.26 -8.73
C ARG A 508 6.60 -13.56 -8.13
N ILE A 509 6.35 -13.12 -6.92
CA ILE A 509 5.09 -13.30 -6.22
C ILE A 509 4.29 -12.00 -6.23
N ARG A 510 2.96 -12.13 -6.25
CA ARG A 510 2.05 -11.05 -5.88
C ARG A 510 1.35 -11.45 -4.59
N LEU A 511 1.53 -10.68 -3.53
CA LEU A 511 0.92 -10.95 -2.22
C LEU A 511 -0.57 -10.60 -2.24
N VAL A 512 -1.36 -11.29 -1.43
CA VAL A 512 -2.71 -10.85 -1.10
C VAL A 512 -2.61 -9.51 -0.38
N LYS A 513 -1.77 -9.44 0.66
CA LYS A 513 -1.52 -8.29 1.51
C LYS A 513 -0.17 -7.63 1.21
N PRO A 514 -0.11 -6.31 0.99
CA PRO A 514 1.13 -5.65 0.66
C PRO A 514 2.08 -5.71 1.84
N ILE A 515 3.33 -6.03 1.54
CA ILE A 515 4.44 -5.79 2.45
C ILE A 515 5.12 -4.53 1.94
N ASN A 516 5.26 -3.55 2.83
CA ASN A 516 5.85 -2.25 2.50
C ASN A 516 5.15 -1.52 1.34
N ASN A 517 3.80 -1.51 1.36
CA ASN A 517 2.91 -0.95 0.31
C ASN A 517 3.12 -1.50 -1.11
N ARG A 518 3.75 -2.66 -1.22
CA ARG A 518 3.99 -3.33 -2.50
C ARG A 518 3.42 -4.74 -2.45
N LEU A 519 2.62 -5.06 -3.46
CA LEU A 519 2.07 -6.40 -3.64
C LEU A 519 3.06 -7.30 -4.37
N GLU A 520 3.87 -6.77 -5.28
CA GLU A 520 4.76 -7.58 -6.14
C GLU A 520 6.21 -7.60 -5.67
N TRP A 521 6.74 -8.80 -5.47
CA TRP A 521 8.09 -9.04 -4.97
C TRP A 521 8.75 -10.22 -5.67
N PHE A 522 10.06 -10.24 -5.69
CA PHE A 522 10.86 -11.43 -6.00
C PHE A 522 11.34 -12.06 -4.70
N ILE A 523 11.19 -13.37 -4.57
CA ILE A 523 11.68 -14.15 -3.44
C ILE A 523 12.51 -15.33 -3.97
N PHE A 524 13.56 -15.71 -3.25
CA PHE A 524 14.35 -16.88 -3.64
C PHE A 524 13.54 -18.16 -3.41
N GLU A 525 13.33 -18.96 -4.46
CA GLU A 525 12.44 -20.13 -4.43
C GLU A 525 12.89 -21.15 -3.38
N GLY A 526 14.20 -21.33 -3.18
CA GLY A 526 14.74 -22.30 -2.22
C GLY A 526 14.34 -22.04 -0.75
N HIS A 527 13.97 -20.81 -0.41
CA HIS A 527 13.59 -20.45 0.96
C HIS A 527 12.10 -20.66 1.27
N ILE A 528 11.29 -21.03 0.27
CA ILE A 528 9.83 -21.11 0.42
C ILE A 528 9.27 -22.49 0.02
N THR A 529 8.00 -22.69 0.35
CA THR A 529 7.12 -23.76 -0.13
C THR A 529 5.79 -23.12 -0.46
N LEU A 530 5.19 -23.46 -1.60
CA LEU A 530 3.83 -23.02 -1.93
C LEU A 530 2.81 -24.11 -1.56
N LEU A 531 1.70 -23.70 -0.96
CA LEU A 531 0.57 -24.49 -0.51
C LEU A 531 -0.70 -23.92 -1.15
N ASN A 532 -1.74 -24.75 -1.33
CA ASN A 532 -3.06 -24.34 -1.87
C ASN A 532 -2.97 -23.63 -3.24
N VAL A 533 -2.07 -24.10 -4.11
CA VAL A 533 -1.81 -23.50 -5.44
C VAL A 533 -2.68 -24.06 -6.57
N ASP A 534 -3.49 -25.08 -6.28
CA ASP A 534 -4.19 -25.85 -7.33
C ASP A 534 -5.26 -25.05 -8.10
N ASP A 535 -5.76 -23.94 -7.53
CA ASP A 535 -6.77 -23.07 -8.14
C ASP A 535 -6.23 -21.67 -8.55
N TYR A 536 -4.94 -21.39 -8.35
CA TYR A 536 -4.35 -20.07 -8.63
C TYR A 536 -3.71 -19.98 -10.03
N PRO A 537 -4.25 -19.15 -10.95
CA PRO A 537 -3.65 -19.00 -12.27
C PRO A 537 -2.31 -18.25 -12.19
N SER A 538 -1.26 -18.76 -12.84
CA SER A 538 -0.11 -17.92 -13.20
C SER A 538 -0.59 -16.70 -13.99
N PRO A 539 0.01 -15.50 -13.84
CA PRO A 539 -0.42 -14.32 -14.57
C PRO A 539 -0.42 -14.65 -16.06
N ARG A 540 -1.61 -14.71 -16.67
CA ARG A 540 -1.72 -14.77 -18.13
C ARG A 540 -1.22 -13.43 -18.65
N ASP A 541 -0.49 -13.45 -19.77
CA ASP A 541 -0.26 -12.24 -20.55
C ASP A 541 -1.57 -11.47 -20.69
N PRO A 542 -1.57 -10.13 -20.53
CA PRO A 542 -2.77 -9.33 -20.75
C PRO A 542 -3.34 -9.69 -22.12
N GLN A 543 -4.58 -10.16 -22.12
CA GLN A 543 -5.32 -10.42 -23.35
C GLN A 543 -5.23 -9.16 -24.22
N PRO A 544 -4.80 -9.26 -25.50
CA PRO A 544 -4.69 -8.10 -26.36
C PRO A 544 -6.01 -7.33 -26.35
N ALA A 545 -5.92 -6.00 -26.22
CA ALA A 545 -7.07 -5.11 -26.21
C ALA A 545 -8.03 -5.50 -27.35
N PRO A 546 -9.35 -5.56 -27.11
CA PRO A 546 -10.29 -5.85 -28.18
C PRO A 546 -10.07 -4.85 -29.31
N ALA A 547 -9.89 -5.37 -30.52
CA ALA A 547 -9.71 -4.57 -31.71
C ALA A 547 -10.85 -3.53 -31.81
N PRO A 548 -10.58 -2.29 -32.26
CA PRO A 548 -11.60 -1.27 -32.39
C PRO A 548 -12.77 -1.79 -33.24
N VAL A 549 -13.98 -1.61 -32.73
CA VAL A 549 -15.22 -2.02 -33.39
C VAL A 549 -15.30 -1.31 -34.76
N PRO A 550 -15.48 -2.05 -35.88
CA PRO A 550 -15.68 -1.42 -37.18
C PRO A 550 -16.94 -0.55 -37.17
N VAL A 551 -16.82 0.67 -37.70
CA VAL A 551 -17.93 1.60 -37.90
C VAL A 551 -19.00 0.91 -38.78
N PRO A 552 -20.31 1.05 -38.49
CA PRO A 552 -21.35 0.43 -39.30
C PRO A 552 -21.36 1.05 -40.71
N VAL A 553 -21.27 0.18 -41.73
CA VAL A 553 -21.45 0.56 -43.14
C VAL A 553 -22.96 0.72 -43.42
N PRO A 554 -23.41 1.78 -44.13
CA PRO A 554 -24.81 1.91 -44.55
C PRO A 554 -25.16 0.89 -45.64
N ALA A 555 -26.38 0.33 -45.59
CA ALA A 555 -26.95 -0.55 -46.63
C ALA A 555 -28.03 0.20 -47.44
N PRO A 556 -28.54 -0.33 -48.58
CA PRO A 556 -27.86 -0.85 -49.78
C PRO A 556 -28.51 -0.33 -51.11
N ALA A 557 -27.93 -0.64 -52.28
CA ALA A 557 -28.64 -0.69 -53.58
C ALA A 557 -27.81 -1.50 -54.63
N PRO A 558 -28.40 -1.97 -55.74
CA PRO A 558 -29.34 -3.08 -55.91
C PRO A 558 -28.70 -4.32 -56.60
N VAL A 559 -29.45 -5.42 -56.64
CA VAL A 559 -29.08 -6.77 -57.08
C VAL A 559 -28.80 -6.91 -58.60
N PRO A 560 -27.79 -7.70 -59.01
CA PRO A 560 -27.84 -8.38 -60.30
C PRO A 560 -27.54 -9.89 -60.26
N ARG A 561 -28.46 -10.65 -60.89
CA ARG A 561 -28.40 -11.91 -61.67
C ARG A 561 -27.80 -13.21 -61.03
N PRO A 562 -28.41 -14.39 -61.24
CA PRO A 562 -28.05 -15.61 -60.51
C PRO A 562 -26.83 -16.32 -61.10
N THR A 563 -25.94 -16.79 -60.22
CA THR A 563 -24.78 -17.64 -60.52
C THR A 563 -24.96 -19.08 -60.00
N PRO A 564 -24.27 -20.06 -60.62
CA PRO A 564 -24.67 -21.47 -60.68
C PRO A 564 -24.30 -22.29 -59.43
N VAL A 565 -24.91 -23.49 -59.35
CA VAL A 565 -24.85 -24.47 -58.25
C VAL A 565 -23.41 -24.81 -57.84
N PRO A 566 -23.08 -24.89 -56.52
CA PRO A 566 -21.73 -25.21 -56.06
C PRO A 566 -21.32 -26.66 -56.38
N ALA A 567 -20.09 -26.82 -56.86
CA ALA A 567 -19.41 -28.11 -56.99
C ALA A 567 -19.11 -28.74 -55.60
N PRO A 568 -19.01 -30.08 -55.49
CA PRO A 568 -18.77 -30.76 -54.22
C PRO A 568 -17.43 -30.38 -53.60
N ALA A 569 -17.41 -30.25 -52.26
CA ALA A 569 -16.25 -29.84 -51.50
C ALA A 569 -15.03 -30.75 -51.75
N PRO A 570 -13.81 -30.20 -51.84
CA PRO A 570 -12.59 -30.99 -52.00
C PRO A 570 -12.37 -31.91 -50.79
N VAL A 571 -11.99 -33.15 -51.07
CA VAL A 571 -11.58 -34.12 -50.04
C VAL A 571 -10.39 -33.52 -49.27
N PRO A 572 -10.43 -33.48 -47.91
CA PRO A 572 -9.30 -32.96 -47.13
C PRO A 572 -8.01 -33.71 -47.48
N ASP A 573 -6.90 -32.99 -47.62
CA ASP A 573 -5.60 -33.61 -47.83
C ASP A 573 -5.21 -34.42 -46.58
N ARG A 574 -5.37 -35.74 -46.66
CA ARG A 574 -5.11 -36.69 -45.58
C ARG A 574 -3.62 -36.96 -45.35
N GLY A 575 -2.73 -36.39 -46.17
CA GLY A 575 -1.28 -36.60 -46.09
C GLY A 575 -0.82 -37.91 -46.73
N ARG A 576 0.36 -38.40 -46.32
CA ARG A 576 1.02 -39.55 -46.93
C ARG A 576 0.35 -40.86 -46.53
N ARG A 577 0.13 -41.75 -47.50
CA ARG A 577 -0.37 -43.11 -47.25
C ARG A 577 0.74 -44.01 -46.67
N ILE A 578 0.45 -44.70 -45.56
CA ILE A 578 1.38 -45.62 -44.89
C ILE A 578 0.68 -46.96 -44.56
N GLN A 579 1.45 -48.04 -44.45
CA GLN A 579 0.98 -49.36 -44.00
C GLN A 579 1.36 -49.55 -42.53
N VAL A 580 0.37 -49.72 -41.64
CA VAL A 580 0.60 -49.92 -40.21
C VAL A 580 0.21 -51.36 -39.84
N PRO A 581 1.14 -52.17 -39.29
CA PRO A 581 0.84 -53.55 -38.91
C PRO A 581 -0.34 -53.66 -37.94
N GLY A 582 -1.30 -54.53 -38.26
CA GLY A 582 -2.53 -54.73 -37.47
C GLY A 582 -3.67 -53.73 -37.73
N LEU A 583 -3.44 -52.67 -38.52
CA LEU A 583 -4.48 -51.71 -38.93
C LEU A 583 -4.65 -51.62 -40.46
N GLY A 584 -3.62 -51.96 -41.23
CA GLY A 584 -3.62 -51.83 -42.69
C GLY A 584 -3.26 -50.42 -43.13
N THR A 585 -3.96 -49.92 -44.15
CA THR A 585 -3.66 -48.62 -44.76
C THR A 585 -4.25 -47.46 -43.95
N VAL A 586 -3.39 -46.54 -43.52
CA VAL A 586 -3.77 -45.27 -42.86
C VAL A 586 -3.03 -44.10 -43.51
N TRP A 587 -3.46 -42.88 -43.25
CA TRP A 587 -2.81 -41.67 -43.75
C TRP A 587 -2.16 -40.87 -42.61
N THR A 588 -1.07 -40.14 -42.89
CA THR A 588 -0.31 -39.46 -41.82
C THR A 588 -1.09 -38.37 -41.09
N ARG A 589 -2.12 -37.76 -41.71
CA ARG A 589 -2.99 -36.80 -41.01
C ARG A 589 -4.26 -37.43 -40.42
N ASP A 590 -4.44 -38.74 -40.56
CA ASP A 590 -5.53 -39.42 -39.86
C ASP A 590 -5.25 -39.42 -38.35
N PRO A 591 -6.27 -39.17 -37.52
CA PRO A 591 -6.13 -39.29 -36.08
C PRO A 591 -5.93 -40.76 -35.69
N ILE A 592 -5.08 -41.02 -34.69
CA ILE A 592 -4.77 -42.38 -34.22
C ILE A 592 -6.03 -43.05 -33.64
N ILE A 593 -6.90 -42.25 -33.01
CA ILE A 593 -8.19 -42.67 -32.46
C ILE A 593 -9.29 -41.76 -33.02
N ALA A 594 -10.51 -42.28 -33.17
CA ALA A 594 -11.64 -41.49 -33.66
C ALA A 594 -11.88 -40.24 -32.79
N GLY A 595 -11.97 -39.06 -33.43
CA GLY A 595 -12.12 -37.77 -32.74
C GLY A 595 -10.90 -37.30 -31.95
N GLY A 596 -9.76 -37.99 -32.06
CA GLY A 596 -8.54 -37.66 -31.32
C GLY A 596 -7.74 -36.50 -31.93
N ASN A 597 -6.96 -35.83 -31.08
CA ASN A 597 -6.09 -34.71 -31.44
C ASN A 597 -4.65 -35.12 -31.84
N PHE A 598 -4.33 -36.41 -31.91
CA PHE A 598 -3.00 -36.90 -32.28
C PHE A 598 -3.08 -37.80 -33.50
N SER A 599 -2.16 -37.62 -34.43
CA SER A 599 -2.16 -38.21 -35.76
C SER A 599 -1.10 -39.29 -35.96
N TRP A 600 -1.31 -40.16 -36.95
CA TRP A 600 -0.31 -41.16 -37.32
C TRP A 600 1.03 -40.55 -37.73
N GLY A 601 1.01 -39.36 -38.33
CA GLY A 601 2.21 -38.61 -38.70
C GLY A 601 3.03 -38.20 -37.47
N GLU A 602 2.39 -37.78 -36.38
CA GLU A 602 3.10 -37.47 -35.14
C GLU A 602 3.71 -38.72 -34.49
N ALA A 603 2.96 -39.83 -34.48
CA ALA A 603 3.44 -41.09 -33.89
C ALA A 603 4.60 -41.72 -34.70
N THR A 604 4.58 -41.57 -36.02
CA THR A 604 5.50 -42.25 -36.95
C THR A 604 6.51 -41.32 -37.63
N LYS A 605 6.62 -40.07 -37.17
CA LYS A 605 7.48 -39.04 -37.78
C LYS A 605 7.22 -38.92 -39.30
N ASP A 606 5.98 -38.60 -39.63
CA ASP A 606 5.42 -38.47 -40.98
C ASP A 606 5.66 -39.71 -41.87
N GLY A 607 5.48 -40.89 -41.28
CA GLY A 607 5.61 -42.18 -41.98
C GLY A 607 7.03 -42.70 -42.15
N THR A 608 8.04 -42.03 -41.59
CA THR A 608 9.45 -42.50 -41.64
C THR A 608 9.79 -43.55 -40.57
N ARG A 609 8.92 -43.72 -39.56
CA ARG A 609 9.09 -44.62 -38.42
C ARG A 609 7.86 -45.52 -38.29
N ILE A 610 7.73 -46.47 -39.21
CA ILE A 610 6.60 -47.42 -39.23
C ILE A 610 6.78 -48.45 -38.10
N PRO A 611 5.75 -48.74 -37.28
CA PRO A 611 5.80 -49.81 -36.28
C PRO A 611 6.19 -51.15 -36.89
N GLU A 612 7.07 -51.91 -36.23
CA GLU A 612 7.56 -53.20 -36.75
C GLU A 612 6.52 -54.33 -36.66
N ASN A 613 5.57 -54.24 -35.72
CA ASN A 613 4.57 -55.27 -35.49
C ASN A 613 3.29 -54.69 -34.86
N SER A 614 2.22 -55.49 -34.84
CA SER A 614 0.91 -55.10 -34.33
C SER A 614 0.89 -54.78 -32.82
N THR A 615 1.80 -55.34 -32.02
CA THR A 615 1.91 -55.04 -30.59
C THR A 615 2.32 -53.58 -30.37
N ILE A 616 3.30 -53.09 -31.14
CA ILE A 616 3.72 -51.67 -31.09
C ILE A 616 2.56 -50.77 -31.55
N THR A 617 1.84 -51.16 -32.59
CA THR A 617 0.64 -50.45 -33.06
C THR A 617 -0.41 -50.30 -31.96
N GLN A 618 -0.72 -51.39 -31.23
CA GLN A 618 -1.67 -51.36 -30.11
C GLN A 618 -1.18 -50.45 -28.97
N ASN A 619 0.12 -50.46 -28.66
CA ASN A 619 0.70 -49.57 -27.66
C ASN A 619 0.57 -48.09 -28.04
N ILE A 620 0.77 -47.74 -29.32
CA ILE A 620 0.56 -46.38 -29.83
C ILE A 620 -0.91 -45.95 -29.67
N ILE A 621 -1.87 -46.82 -30.02
CA ILE A 621 -3.31 -46.53 -29.86
C ILE A 621 -3.66 -46.33 -28.38
N ALA A 622 -3.20 -47.21 -27.50
CA ALA A 622 -3.45 -47.10 -26.06
C ALA A 622 -2.84 -45.80 -25.50
N MET A 623 -1.61 -45.48 -25.92
CA MET A 623 -0.93 -44.26 -25.52
C MET A 623 -1.64 -43.00 -26.05
N ALA A 624 -2.20 -43.03 -27.26
CA ALA A 624 -2.97 -41.93 -27.82
C ALA A 624 -4.25 -41.63 -27.05
N ARG A 625 -4.92 -42.64 -26.48
CA ARG A 625 -6.05 -42.44 -25.56
C ARG A 625 -5.60 -41.72 -24.30
N ARG A 626 -4.51 -42.17 -23.69
CA ARG A 626 -3.93 -41.51 -22.51
C ARG A 626 -3.48 -40.08 -22.78
N MET A 627 -2.96 -39.82 -23.98
CA MET A 627 -2.56 -38.47 -24.39
C MET A 627 -3.76 -37.52 -24.53
N GLN A 628 -4.98 -38.00 -24.80
CA GLN A 628 -6.17 -37.13 -24.73
C GLN A 628 -6.45 -36.67 -23.30
N GLU A 629 -6.32 -37.58 -22.33
CA GLU A 629 -6.46 -37.26 -20.90
C GLU A 629 -5.37 -36.28 -20.43
N VAL A 630 -4.13 -36.48 -20.91
CA VAL A 630 -3.01 -35.54 -20.72
C VAL A 630 -3.34 -34.16 -21.30
N ARG A 631 -3.84 -34.10 -22.54
CA ARG A 631 -4.25 -32.84 -23.19
C ARG A 631 -5.35 -32.13 -22.39
N ALA A 632 -6.35 -32.84 -21.91
CA ALA A 632 -7.43 -32.28 -21.10
C ALA A 632 -6.89 -31.70 -19.77
N ARG A 633 -6.02 -32.42 -19.07
CA ARG A 633 -5.40 -31.97 -17.81
C ARG A 633 -4.45 -30.81 -17.99
N LEU A 634 -3.81 -30.71 -19.14
CA LEU A 634 -3.01 -29.56 -19.53
C LEU A 634 -3.88 -28.42 -20.10
N GLY A 635 -5.19 -28.41 -19.83
CA GLY A 635 -6.10 -27.32 -20.17
C GLY A 635 -6.43 -27.21 -21.65
N ASN A 636 -6.44 -28.34 -22.38
CA ASN A 636 -6.69 -28.40 -23.82
C ASN A 636 -5.72 -27.55 -24.67
N ARG A 637 -4.54 -27.23 -24.12
CA ARG A 637 -3.46 -26.52 -24.82
C ARG A 637 -2.95 -27.33 -26.00
N THR A 638 -2.39 -26.64 -27.01
CA THR A 638 -1.72 -27.28 -28.14
C THR A 638 -0.52 -28.08 -27.64
N ILE A 639 -0.49 -29.38 -27.95
CA ILE A 639 0.63 -30.27 -27.65
C ILE A 639 1.35 -30.57 -28.96
N THR A 640 2.65 -30.29 -29.02
CA THR A 640 3.50 -30.67 -30.16
C THR A 640 4.31 -31.89 -29.80
N ILE A 641 4.12 -32.98 -30.54
CA ILE A 641 4.89 -34.22 -30.37
C ILE A 641 6.27 -34.05 -31.01
N THR A 642 7.32 -34.11 -30.20
CA THR A 642 8.71 -34.05 -30.70
C THR A 642 9.22 -35.43 -31.10
N SER A 643 8.83 -36.46 -30.34
CA SER A 643 9.15 -37.86 -30.62
C SER A 643 8.14 -38.82 -29.98
N TRP A 644 7.78 -39.88 -30.69
CA TRP A 644 6.92 -40.95 -30.18
C TRP A 644 7.54 -42.32 -30.49
N TYR A 645 7.10 -43.04 -31.51
CA TYR A 645 7.74 -44.32 -31.84
C TYR A 645 9.13 -44.10 -32.43
N ARG A 646 10.10 -44.90 -31.95
CA ARG A 646 11.49 -44.94 -32.47
C ARG A 646 11.87 -46.38 -32.81
N PRO A 647 12.08 -46.72 -34.10
CA PRO A 647 12.65 -48.01 -34.48
C PRO A 647 13.99 -48.25 -33.77
N PRO A 648 14.38 -49.50 -33.47
CA PRO A 648 15.62 -49.82 -32.74
C PRO A 648 16.87 -49.15 -33.32
N ALA A 649 16.99 -49.10 -34.66
CA ALA A 649 18.09 -48.42 -35.34
C ALA A 649 18.12 -46.91 -35.06
N VAL A 650 16.97 -46.24 -35.11
CA VAL A 650 16.83 -44.80 -34.83
C VAL A 650 17.12 -44.52 -33.36
N ASN A 651 16.60 -45.34 -32.44
CA ASN A 651 16.83 -45.18 -31.01
C ASN A 651 18.33 -45.29 -30.68
N ARG A 652 19.06 -46.23 -31.29
CA ARG A 652 20.51 -46.36 -31.14
C ARG A 652 21.25 -45.14 -31.68
N ALA A 653 20.85 -44.62 -32.84
CA ALA A 653 21.47 -43.45 -33.46
C ALA A 653 21.36 -42.17 -32.61
N VAL A 654 20.27 -42.00 -31.85
CA VAL A 654 20.05 -40.85 -30.96
C VAL A 654 20.56 -41.07 -29.54
N GLY A 655 21.35 -42.12 -29.28
CA GLY A 655 21.87 -42.43 -27.95
C GLY A 655 20.81 -42.88 -26.95
N GLY A 656 19.65 -43.38 -27.42
CA GLY A 656 18.56 -43.83 -26.56
C GLY A 656 18.91 -45.10 -25.79
N ALA A 657 18.35 -45.25 -24.59
CA ALA A 657 18.53 -46.44 -23.75
C ALA A 657 18.09 -47.72 -24.47
N ARG A 658 18.79 -48.84 -24.21
CA ARG A 658 18.51 -50.17 -24.81
C ARG A 658 17.08 -50.64 -24.61
N ASN A 659 16.48 -50.31 -23.46
CA ASN A 659 15.10 -50.65 -23.09
C ASN A 659 14.15 -49.45 -23.16
N SER A 660 14.38 -48.52 -24.11
CA SER A 660 13.57 -47.30 -24.24
C SER A 660 12.09 -47.62 -24.54
N THR A 661 11.21 -46.92 -23.82
CA THR A 661 9.74 -46.98 -23.99
C THR A 661 9.29 -46.53 -25.38
N HIS A 662 10.07 -45.69 -26.06
CA HIS A 662 9.83 -45.28 -27.45
C HIS A 662 9.92 -46.44 -28.45
N ILE A 663 10.80 -47.44 -28.23
CA ILE A 663 10.91 -48.63 -29.10
C ILE A 663 9.68 -49.53 -28.95
N ARG A 664 8.95 -49.40 -27.84
CA ARG A 664 7.75 -50.19 -27.57
C ARG A 664 6.46 -49.46 -27.96
N GLY A 665 6.53 -48.21 -28.41
CA GLY A 665 5.39 -47.42 -28.88
C GLY A 665 4.57 -46.70 -27.80
N TYR A 666 4.94 -46.84 -26.52
CA TYR A 666 4.21 -46.26 -25.39
C TYR A 666 4.96 -45.13 -24.66
N GLY A 667 6.06 -44.61 -25.22
CA GLY A 667 6.76 -43.42 -24.74
C GLY A 667 6.59 -42.24 -25.70
N VAL A 668 6.39 -41.04 -25.14
CA VAL A 668 6.11 -39.80 -25.87
C VAL A 668 6.93 -38.65 -25.28
N ASP A 669 7.64 -37.96 -26.14
CA ASP A 669 8.29 -36.68 -25.86
C ASP A 669 7.46 -35.58 -26.51
N PHE A 670 7.10 -34.55 -25.74
CA PHE A 670 6.23 -33.48 -26.21
C PHE A 670 6.57 -32.15 -25.56
N VAL A 671 6.09 -31.08 -26.20
CA VAL A 671 6.06 -29.72 -25.65
C VAL A 671 4.63 -29.21 -25.66
N VAL A 672 4.30 -28.35 -24.70
CA VAL A 672 2.94 -27.82 -24.53
C VAL A 672 3.00 -26.31 -24.70
N ALA A 673 2.15 -25.77 -25.57
CA ALA A 673 2.09 -24.33 -25.79
C ALA A 673 1.82 -23.60 -24.47
N GLY A 674 2.72 -22.68 -24.11
CA GLY A 674 2.61 -21.89 -22.89
C GLY A 674 2.97 -22.62 -21.59
N LEU A 675 3.57 -23.82 -21.63
CA LEU A 675 4.13 -24.48 -20.45
C LEU A 675 5.56 -24.95 -20.71
N SER A 676 6.45 -24.72 -19.75
CA SER A 676 7.79 -25.32 -19.78
C SER A 676 7.71 -26.84 -19.61
N PRO A 677 8.70 -27.60 -20.08
CA PRO A 677 8.75 -29.05 -19.85
C PRO A 677 8.58 -29.48 -18.39
N ARG A 678 9.14 -28.70 -17.47
CA ARG A 678 9.04 -28.91 -16.02
C ARG A 678 7.64 -28.60 -15.51
N ALA A 679 6.99 -27.55 -16.02
CA ALA A 679 5.60 -27.22 -15.65
C ALA A 679 4.61 -28.29 -16.12
N ALA A 680 4.74 -28.74 -17.37
CA ALA A 680 3.91 -29.85 -17.89
C ALA A 680 4.16 -31.14 -17.09
N GLN A 681 5.41 -31.43 -16.72
CA GLN A 681 5.73 -32.55 -15.84
C GLN A 681 5.08 -32.40 -14.45
N ARG A 682 5.18 -31.22 -13.83
CA ARG A 682 4.62 -30.94 -12.50
C ARG A 682 3.09 -31.12 -12.47
N ILE A 683 2.38 -30.66 -13.50
CA ILE A 683 0.92 -30.83 -13.63
C ILE A 683 0.53 -32.31 -13.75
N LEU A 684 1.31 -33.08 -14.50
CA LEU A 684 1.00 -34.49 -14.75
C LEU A 684 1.46 -35.40 -13.62
N ASP A 685 2.43 -34.99 -12.80
CA ASP A 685 3.07 -35.81 -11.77
C ASP A 685 2.08 -36.44 -10.77
N PRO A 686 1.16 -35.69 -10.13
CA PRO A 686 0.26 -36.27 -9.13
C PRO A 686 -0.62 -37.38 -9.71
N TRP A 687 -1.02 -37.25 -10.98
CA TRP A 687 -1.99 -38.13 -11.60
C TRP A 687 -1.37 -39.26 -12.45
N TRP A 688 -0.23 -39.02 -13.09
CA TRP A 688 0.28 -39.96 -14.09
C TRP A 688 0.86 -41.23 -13.43
N PRO A 689 0.31 -42.43 -13.73
CA PRO A 689 0.73 -43.66 -13.07
C PRO A 689 2.01 -44.27 -13.67
N GLY A 690 2.42 -43.85 -14.87
CA GLY A 690 3.59 -44.38 -15.58
C GLY A 690 4.87 -43.59 -15.36
N GLY A 691 5.81 -43.69 -16.28
CA GLY A 691 7.04 -42.91 -16.28
C GLY A 691 6.80 -41.47 -16.70
N LEU A 692 7.45 -40.52 -16.04
CA LEU A 692 7.31 -39.10 -16.30
C LEU A 692 8.62 -38.37 -15.98
N GLY A 693 9.18 -37.66 -16.95
CA GLY A 693 10.39 -36.88 -16.75
C GLY A 693 10.38 -35.59 -17.56
N TYR A 694 11.38 -34.74 -17.33
CA TYR A 694 11.52 -33.49 -18.07
C TYR A 694 12.99 -33.20 -18.39
N GLY A 695 13.24 -32.69 -19.60
CA GLY A 695 14.50 -32.11 -20.01
C GLY A 695 14.39 -30.59 -20.19
N SER A 696 15.44 -29.98 -20.73
CA SER A 696 15.45 -28.53 -21.03
C SER A 696 14.47 -28.15 -22.14
N SER A 697 14.15 -29.07 -23.07
CA SER A 697 13.37 -28.79 -24.28
C SER A 697 12.15 -29.69 -24.50
N PHE A 698 11.89 -30.69 -23.65
CA PHE A 698 10.74 -31.60 -23.80
C PHE A 698 10.33 -32.24 -22.46
N THR A 699 9.04 -32.56 -22.33
CA THR A 699 8.52 -33.45 -21.29
C THR A 699 8.47 -34.87 -21.84
N HIS A 700 8.95 -35.84 -21.07
CA HIS A 700 8.82 -37.26 -21.38
C HIS A 700 7.70 -37.88 -20.56
N LEU A 701 6.88 -38.72 -21.19
CA LEU A 701 5.85 -39.48 -20.52
C LEU A 701 5.68 -40.85 -21.18
N ASP A 702 5.53 -41.90 -20.37
CA ASP A 702 5.31 -43.25 -20.88
C ASP A 702 4.39 -44.11 -20.00
N ASN A 703 3.83 -45.18 -20.60
CA ASN A 703 2.98 -46.15 -19.92
C ASN A 703 3.71 -47.46 -19.56
N ARG A 704 4.83 -47.38 -18.81
CA ARG A 704 5.62 -48.55 -18.37
C ARG A 704 5.00 -49.45 -17.30
N GLY A 705 3.78 -49.15 -16.84
CA GLY A 705 3.07 -49.94 -15.82
C GLY A 705 3.46 -49.68 -14.37
N TYR A 706 4.42 -48.79 -14.10
CA TYR A 706 4.76 -48.33 -12.74
C TYR A 706 5.25 -46.87 -12.76
N ARG A 707 5.13 -46.21 -11.60
CA ARG A 707 5.50 -44.80 -11.43
C ARG A 707 7.02 -44.65 -11.42
N ALA A 708 7.55 -43.76 -12.26
CA ALA A 708 8.97 -43.39 -12.26
C ALA A 708 9.13 -41.89 -12.58
N ARG A 709 10.07 -41.20 -11.91
CA ARG A 709 10.34 -39.76 -12.07
C ARG A 709 11.82 -39.49 -12.25
N TRP A 710 12.17 -38.61 -13.19
CA TRP A 710 13.56 -38.23 -13.44
C TRP A 710 13.65 -36.89 -14.19
N ASN A 711 14.82 -36.27 -14.13
CA ASN A 711 15.20 -35.13 -14.97
C ASN A 711 16.31 -35.57 -15.94
N TYR A 712 16.39 -34.92 -17.11
CA TYR A 712 17.45 -35.18 -18.09
C TYR A 712 18.64 -34.21 -17.96
N THR A 713 18.64 -33.36 -16.93
CA THR A 713 19.74 -32.43 -16.59
C THR A 713 20.75 -33.13 -15.70
N ASN A 714 21.88 -33.53 -16.30
CA ASN A 714 23.17 -33.59 -15.60
C ASN A 714 23.81 -32.20 -15.65
#